data_AF-I4FSK1-F1
#
_entry.id   AF-I4FSK1-F1
#
_cell.length_a   1.000
_cell.length_b   1.000
_cell.length_c   1.000
_cell.angle_alpha   90.00
_cell.angle_beta   90.00
_cell.angle_gamma   90.00
#
_symmetry.space_group_name_H-M   'P 1'
#
loop_
_entity.id
_entity.type
_entity.pdbx_description
1 polymer ?
#
loop_
_entity_poly.entity_id
_entity_poly.type
_entity_poly.pdbx_seq_one_letter_code
_entity_poly.pdbx_strand_id
1 'polypeptide(L)'
;MTQEEQIARRKSAVESLSRLQSLQNEIERKYLDPPLRDSLVESCGRAVRKAFRKSLDLAVALTPAALGTPLEGWKIVRILAKSGLFDENYYRQHHPEIDGVAPLDHYRLIGRFKGASVSPLFAVDYYTARYPETITSNLDPVIHYLTVGWKKGYDPHPLFDTAYYTARYPEVKTSDLPPPVHYRTIGAKKGYNPHPLFDTEYYLANSPDLAGSDIDPLSHFLIWGAIAGRNPHPLFDIAYYRRQNPTDANPLIDYLQEPSFRKYDPHPLFDRTYYKKQISIDTNPLLHYKNEGYRLGLDPHPLFKTAFYREQLPEEMGETVDPLSDYLVNGVAAGRDPHPLFDSRYYLDRNPGVAREKINPLFDYCRGGAAEGRFAWSAARFDHPFLNGYRSGEIGFLLEGNPDFPDPTKEKIAVSCSSIGNYFMGEIADILAAGLSAIGVKTLRLSENDSLPADITQEIIVAPHEFFYLGNGVALGNDRSRITRSILVNVEQPQTAWFSKSYDFLRQAALVLDINWQTAVFTRALGLSSYFLPLGYLPGYAPFAWQKEKPDLLALRSVPRERWHSVESVDSPWGDRPIDLLFIGYLSQRRQDFFATNARWLHRYRAFFHIPPLDGPLIAGKGNALTTEAVIGLSQRSKILLNIHQSDLSYFEWHRIVFHGLWQKTLVITEPCYPLPGLIPNEHYIEIPAEKMEAKIDELLNTPAGREESERIRNAGHRAIIELFPLEAIASQLLSLTARVTDTAQEKERK
;
A
#
# COMPACT_ATOMS: atom_id res chain seq x y z
N MET A 1 -16.34 49.61 -25.10
CA MET A 1 -15.40 48.54 -25.45
C MET A 1 -15.37 47.57 -24.29
N THR A 2 -15.85 46.35 -24.50
CA THR A 2 -15.91 45.31 -23.45
C THR A 2 -14.50 44.87 -23.06
N GLN A 3 -14.35 44.21 -21.90
CA GLN A 3 -13.07 43.74 -21.39
C GLN A 3 -12.40 42.73 -22.34
N GLU A 4 -13.20 41.90 -23.01
CA GLU A 4 -12.73 40.97 -24.05
C GLU A 4 -12.24 41.68 -25.32
N GLU A 5 -12.91 42.75 -25.76
CA GLU A 5 -12.46 43.56 -26.90
C GLU A 5 -11.14 44.31 -26.60
N GLN A 6 -10.93 44.70 -25.34
CA GLN A 6 -9.69 45.32 -24.88
C GLN A 6 -8.52 44.33 -24.83
N ILE A 7 -8.77 43.10 -24.35
CA ILE A 7 -7.79 42.02 -24.32
C ILE A 7 -7.43 41.57 -25.76
N ALA A 8 -8.42 41.45 -26.64
CA ALA A 8 -8.23 41.10 -28.04
C ALA A 8 -7.41 42.15 -28.80
N ARG A 9 -7.69 43.45 -28.60
CA ARG A 9 -6.88 44.53 -29.20
C ARG A 9 -5.46 44.60 -28.65
N ARG A 10 -5.25 44.30 -27.35
CA ARG A 10 -3.91 44.22 -26.75
C ARG A 10 -3.11 43.02 -27.28
N LYS A 11 -3.72 41.84 -27.39
CA LYS A 11 -3.10 40.66 -28.04
C LYS A 11 -2.70 40.97 -29.48
N SER A 12 -3.58 41.60 -30.25
CA SER A 12 -3.32 42.00 -31.64
C SER A 12 -2.16 43.01 -31.77
N ALA A 13 -2.03 43.95 -30.83
CA ALA A 13 -0.91 44.89 -30.80
C ALA A 13 0.44 44.20 -30.44
N VAL A 14 0.41 43.23 -29.52
CA VAL A 14 1.59 42.42 -29.14
C VAL A 14 2.00 41.47 -30.28
N GLU A 15 1.06 40.86 -30.99
CA GLU A 15 1.33 40.04 -32.18
C GLU A 15 1.92 40.87 -33.34
N SER A 16 1.45 42.10 -33.50
CA SER A 16 2.00 43.06 -34.48
C SER A 16 3.44 43.46 -34.14
N LEU A 17 3.77 43.59 -32.84
CA LEU A 17 5.13 43.83 -32.35
C LEU A 17 6.05 42.63 -32.59
N SER A 18 5.61 41.41 -32.29
CA SER A 18 6.38 40.19 -32.57
C SER A 18 6.64 40.00 -34.07
N ARG A 19 5.67 40.35 -34.93
CA ARG A 19 5.85 40.34 -36.40
C ARG A 19 6.89 41.36 -36.86
N LEU A 20 6.91 42.57 -36.30
CA LEU A 20 7.91 43.59 -36.63
C LEU A 20 9.33 43.18 -36.19
N GLN A 21 9.45 42.55 -35.02
CA GLN A 21 10.71 41.99 -34.52
C GLN A 21 11.22 40.85 -35.42
N SER A 22 10.32 39.97 -35.86
CA SER A 22 10.62 38.91 -36.82
C SER A 22 11.08 39.46 -38.18
N LEU A 23 10.43 40.52 -38.67
CA LEU A 23 10.80 41.19 -39.92
C LEU A 23 12.18 41.87 -39.82
N GLN A 24 12.50 42.46 -38.67
CA GLN A 24 13.83 43.05 -38.40
C GLN A 24 14.92 41.98 -38.46
N ASN A 25 14.71 40.84 -37.80
CA ASN A 25 15.65 39.72 -37.81
C ASN A 25 15.81 39.09 -39.21
N GLU A 26 14.76 39.11 -40.03
CA GLU A 26 14.81 38.63 -41.42
C GLU A 26 15.58 39.60 -42.35
N ILE A 27 15.41 40.91 -42.16
CA ILE A 27 16.17 41.95 -42.88
C ILE A 27 17.66 41.89 -42.51
N GLU A 28 17.98 41.67 -41.23
CA GLU A 28 19.36 41.48 -40.74
C GLU A 28 20.05 40.23 -41.31
N ARG A 29 19.27 39.21 -41.70
CA ARG A 29 19.78 37.96 -42.32
C ARG A 29 19.97 38.04 -43.83
N LYS A 30 19.20 38.86 -44.57
CA LYS A 30 19.10 38.78 -46.04
C LYS A 30 20.06 39.69 -46.83
N TYR A 31 20.68 40.70 -46.22
CA TYR A 31 21.51 41.67 -46.95
C TYR A 31 22.98 41.66 -46.49
N LEU A 32 23.83 40.98 -47.27
CA LEU A 32 25.29 40.98 -47.16
C LEU A 32 25.87 42.23 -47.84
N ASP A 33 25.94 43.36 -47.11
CA ASP A 33 26.99 44.38 -47.32
C ASP A 33 27.17 45.22 -46.02
N PRO A 34 28.35 45.19 -45.35
CA PRO A 34 28.52 45.76 -44.00
C PRO A 34 28.23 47.26 -43.83
N PRO A 35 28.62 48.18 -44.76
CA PRO A 35 28.45 49.62 -44.53
C PRO A 35 26.99 50.08 -44.64
N LEU A 36 26.20 49.43 -45.48
CA LEU A 36 24.76 49.70 -45.64
C LEU A 36 23.96 49.12 -44.48
N ARG A 37 24.37 47.96 -43.94
CA ARG A 37 23.77 47.33 -42.76
C ARG A 37 23.80 48.24 -41.54
N ASP A 38 24.94 48.85 -41.22
CA ASP A 38 25.07 49.65 -39.99
C ASP A 38 24.24 50.94 -40.04
N SER A 39 24.18 51.62 -41.20
CA SER A 39 23.35 52.80 -41.40
C SER A 39 21.84 52.46 -41.39
N LEU A 40 21.44 51.34 -42.02
CA LEU A 40 20.06 50.88 -41.98
C LEU A 40 19.66 50.38 -40.58
N VAL A 41 20.51 49.64 -39.87
CA VAL A 41 20.27 49.16 -38.49
C VAL A 41 20.17 50.32 -37.53
N GLU A 42 20.98 51.37 -37.70
CA GLU A 42 20.90 52.55 -36.83
C GLU A 42 19.64 53.38 -37.14
N SER A 43 19.27 53.53 -38.41
CA SER A 43 18.09 54.28 -38.84
C SER A 43 16.77 53.52 -38.56
N CYS A 44 16.70 52.23 -38.88
CA CYS A 44 15.62 51.32 -38.48
C CYS A 44 15.58 51.15 -36.97
N GLY A 45 16.70 51.03 -36.27
CA GLY A 45 16.74 50.99 -34.81
C GLY A 45 16.23 52.30 -34.19
N ARG A 46 16.51 53.47 -34.77
CA ARG A 46 15.91 54.75 -34.36
C ARG A 46 14.41 54.81 -34.67
N ALA A 47 13.97 54.36 -35.83
CA ALA A 47 12.57 54.34 -36.25
C ALA A 47 11.73 53.33 -35.47
N VAL A 48 12.26 52.14 -35.20
CA VAL A 48 11.69 51.09 -34.35
C VAL A 48 11.66 51.57 -32.91
N ARG A 49 12.74 52.18 -32.36
CA ARG A 49 12.68 52.80 -31.02
C ARG A 49 11.67 53.93 -30.93
N LYS A 50 11.51 54.74 -31.99
CA LYS A 50 10.52 55.82 -32.08
C LYS A 50 9.10 55.27 -32.21
N ALA A 51 8.88 54.22 -32.99
CA ALA A 51 7.60 53.53 -33.13
C ALA A 51 7.25 52.75 -31.87
N PHE A 52 8.24 52.14 -31.20
CA PHE A 52 8.12 51.49 -29.91
C PHE A 52 7.77 52.51 -28.82
N ARG A 53 8.44 53.67 -28.78
CA ARG A 53 8.05 54.80 -27.91
C ARG A 53 6.63 55.27 -28.21
N LYS A 54 6.26 55.45 -29.48
CA LYS A 54 4.94 55.95 -29.88
C LYS A 54 3.82 54.94 -29.59
N SER A 55 4.08 53.64 -29.73
CA SER A 55 3.16 52.55 -29.37
C SER A 55 3.10 52.31 -27.87
N LEU A 56 4.20 52.54 -27.14
CA LEU A 56 4.26 52.55 -25.67
C LEU A 56 3.51 53.77 -25.11
N ASP A 57 3.67 54.95 -25.71
CA ASP A 57 2.92 56.16 -25.40
C ASP A 57 1.42 55.98 -25.69
N LEU A 58 1.07 55.25 -26.76
CA LEU A 58 -0.32 54.89 -27.06
C LEU A 58 -0.88 53.86 -26.07
N ALA A 59 -0.07 52.86 -25.66
CA ALA A 59 -0.44 51.87 -24.66
C ALA A 59 -0.59 52.49 -23.25
N VAL A 60 0.21 53.50 -22.93
CA VAL A 60 0.14 54.33 -21.71
C VAL A 60 -1.00 55.35 -21.79
N ALA A 61 -1.34 55.88 -22.96
CA ALA A 61 -2.47 56.80 -23.14
C ALA A 61 -3.85 56.11 -23.12
N LEU A 62 -3.89 54.79 -23.33
CA LEU A 62 -5.12 53.99 -23.33
C LEU A 62 -5.45 53.33 -21.97
N THR A 63 -4.75 53.69 -20.89
CA THR A 63 -5.18 53.36 -19.52
C THR A 63 -6.32 54.29 -19.07
N PRO A 64 -7.48 53.78 -18.61
CA PRO A 64 -8.55 54.64 -18.11
C PRO A 64 -8.09 55.46 -16.91
N ALA A 65 -8.36 56.77 -16.95
CA ALA A 65 -8.13 57.73 -15.88
C ALA A 65 -9.11 57.58 -14.68
N ALA A 66 -9.41 56.34 -14.27
CA ALA A 66 -10.29 56.05 -13.12
C ALA A 66 -9.67 55.06 -12.12
N LEU A 67 -8.34 54.97 -12.09
CA LEU A 67 -7.59 53.99 -11.29
C LEU A 67 -6.48 54.75 -10.54
N GLY A 68 -6.36 54.53 -9.22
CA GLY A 68 -5.35 55.15 -8.36
C GLY A 68 -3.95 55.11 -8.98
N THR A 69 -3.17 56.18 -8.79
CA THR A 69 -1.89 56.43 -9.47
C THR A 69 -1.01 55.16 -9.55
N PRO A 70 -0.74 54.62 -10.75
CA PRO A 70 0.26 53.58 -10.93
C PRO A 70 1.61 54.07 -10.39
N LEU A 71 2.33 53.26 -9.61
CA LEU A 71 3.72 53.57 -9.27
C LEU A 71 4.50 53.88 -10.56
N GLU A 72 5.16 55.04 -10.62
CA GLU A 72 6.03 55.39 -11.75
C GLU A 72 7.00 54.23 -12.02
N GLY A 73 7.15 53.81 -13.29
CA GLY A 73 7.86 52.57 -13.63
C GLY A 73 9.30 52.47 -13.11
N TRP A 74 9.98 53.60 -12.83
CA TRP A 74 11.31 53.61 -12.21
C TRP A 74 11.28 53.21 -10.73
N LYS A 75 10.18 53.47 -9.99
CA LYS A 75 10.00 53.04 -8.59
C LYS A 75 9.93 51.51 -8.49
N ILE A 76 9.31 50.85 -9.47
CA ILE A 76 9.24 49.38 -9.57
C ILE A 76 10.64 48.78 -9.70
N VAL A 77 11.45 49.28 -10.64
CA VAL A 77 12.84 48.84 -10.83
C VAL A 77 13.66 49.06 -9.56
N ARG A 78 13.51 50.22 -8.91
CA ARG A 78 14.23 50.54 -7.68
C ARG A 78 13.85 49.62 -6.50
N ILE A 79 12.57 49.28 -6.36
CA ILE A 79 12.09 48.36 -5.31
C ILE A 79 12.61 46.94 -5.57
N LEU A 80 12.47 46.44 -6.79
CA LEU A 80 12.90 45.08 -7.16
C LEU A 80 14.42 44.89 -7.10
N ALA A 81 15.19 45.87 -7.59
CA ALA A 81 16.65 45.79 -7.55
C ALA A 81 17.19 45.77 -6.11
N LYS A 82 16.52 46.48 -5.19
CA LYS A 82 16.93 46.55 -3.78
C LYS A 82 16.35 45.44 -2.91
N SER A 83 15.28 44.78 -3.36
CA SER A 83 14.61 43.77 -2.54
C SER A 83 15.41 42.49 -2.40
N GLY A 84 16.31 42.21 -3.35
CA GLY A 84 16.99 40.92 -3.41
C GLY A 84 16.04 39.77 -3.73
N LEU A 85 14.85 40.03 -4.30
CA LEU A 85 13.94 38.99 -4.79
C LEU A 85 14.09 38.75 -6.30
N PHE A 86 14.58 39.74 -7.07
CA PHE A 86 14.79 39.59 -8.50
C PHE A 86 16.07 38.77 -8.75
N ASP A 87 15.95 37.68 -9.50
CA ASP A 87 17.06 36.82 -9.92
C ASP A 87 17.30 37.01 -11.42
N GLU A 88 18.37 37.73 -11.77
CA GLU A 88 18.69 38.04 -13.18
C GLU A 88 19.02 36.79 -13.99
N ASN A 89 19.67 35.80 -13.40
CA ASN A 89 20.08 34.57 -14.10
C ASN A 89 18.85 33.73 -14.42
N TYR A 90 17.99 33.51 -13.42
CA TYR A 90 16.71 32.84 -13.61
C TYR A 90 15.86 33.55 -14.67
N TYR A 91 15.75 34.88 -14.58
CA TYR A 91 14.92 35.65 -15.50
C TYR A 91 15.41 35.54 -16.94
N ARG A 92 16.73 35.59 -17.19
CA ARG A 92 17.29 35.38 -18.54
C ARG A 92 17.07 33.98 -19.06
N GLN A 93 17.18 32.95 -18.22
CA GLN A 93 16.95 31.56 -18.62
C GLN A 93 15.50 31.31 -19.07
N HIS A 94 14.53 31.96 -18.42
CA HIS A 94 13.10 31.81 -18.74
C HIS A 94 12.61 32.80 -19.80
N HIS A 95 13.42 33.80 -20.12
CA HIS A 95 13.15 34.81 -21.16
C HIS A 95 14.31 34.90 -22.16
N PRO A 96 14.63 33.83 -22.91
CA PRO A 96 15.75 33.85 -23.85
C PRO A 96 15.59 34.89 -24.97
N GLU A 97 14.40 35.47 -25.15
CA GLU A 97 14.14 36.56 -26.09
C GLU A 97 14.81 37.90 -25.71
N ILE A 98 15.28 38.06 -24.47
CA ILE A 98 15.85 39.32 -23.98
C ILE A 98 17.36 39.44 -24.28
N ASP A 99 17.71 39.52 -25.56
CA ASP A 99 19.09 39.80 -25.98
C ASP A 99 19.41 41.30 -25.89
N GLY A 100 20.50 41.65 -25.20
CA GLY A 100 20.95 43.05 -25.01
C GLY A 100 20.05 43.95 -24.14
N VAL A 101 18.92 43.46 -23.64
CA VAL A 101 18.00 44.20 -22.75
C VAL A 101 18.28 43.85 -21.29
N ALA A 102 18.32 44.86 -20.42
CA ALA A 102 18.45 44.64 -18.98
C ALA A 102 17.20 43.91 -18.44
N PRO A 103 17.34 42.78 -17.70
CA PRO A 103 16.22 41.97 -17.20
C PRO A 103 15.17 42.76 -16.42
N LEU A 104 15.61 43.68 -15.56
CA LEU A 104 14.71 44.55 -14.78
C LEU A 104 13.90 45.52 -15.66
N ASP A 105 14.50 46.04 -16.72
CA ASP A 105 13.80 46.89 -17.69
C ASP A 105 12.81 46.08 -18.52
N HIS A 106 13.18 44.86 -18.93
CA HIS A 106 12.26 43.96 -19.61
C HIS A 106 11.07 43.60 -18.71
N TYR A 107 11.32 43.24 -17.45
CA TYR A 107 10.27 42.94 -16.49
C TYR A 107 9.31 44.13 -16.32
N ARG A 108 9.84 45.33 -16.12
CA ARG A 108 9.05 46.57 -16.00
C ARG A 108 8.17 46.82 -17.23
N LEU A 109 8.70 46.63 -18.44
CA LEU A 109 8.02 47.02 -19.67
C LEU A 109 7.06 45.94 -20.18
N ILE A 110 7.41 44.67 -19.98
CA ILE A 110 6.76 43.52 -20.62
C ILE A 110 6.43 42.43 -19.58
N GLY A 111 7.43 41.96 -18.84
CA GLY A 111 7.31 40.78 -17.97
C GLY A 111 6.15 40.84 -16.98
N ARG A 112 6.00 41.96 -16.26
CA ARG A 112 4.93 42.15 -15.28
C ARG A 112 3.52 42.00 -15.87
N PHE A 113 3.33 42.40 -17.13
CA PHE A 113 2.03 42.31 -17.80
C PHE A 113 1.77 40.93 -18.39
N LYS A 114 2.81 40.09 -18.49
CA LYS A 114 2.73 38.69 -18.89
C LYS A 114 2.69 37.72 -17.71
N GLY A 115 2.64 38.22 -16.47
CA GLY A 115 2.69 37.38 -15.27
C GLY A 115 4.06 36.71 -15.04
N ALA A 116 5.14 37.28 -15.57
CA ALA A 116 6.46 36.68 -15.45
C ALA A 116 6.92 36.61 -13.98
N SER A 117 7.39 35.45 -13.53
CA SER A 117 8.00 35.30 -12.21
C SER A 117 9.42 35.86 -12.19
N VAL A 118 9.83 36.48 -11.08
CA VAL A 118 11.12 37.19 -10.98
C VAL A 118 12.25 36.35 -10.36
N SER A 119 11.89 35.23 -9.74
CA SER A 119 12.81 34.22 -9.18
C SER A 119 12.06 32.89 -9.02
N PRO A 120 12.77 31.78 -8.79
CA PRO A 120 12.13 30.50 -8.46
C PRO A 120 11.27 30.57 -7.19
N LEU A 121 11.64 31.43 -6.23
CA LEU A 121 10.99 31.52 -4.92
C LEU A 121 9.73 32.39 -4.91
N PHE A 122 9.30 32.93 -6.06
CA PHE A 122 8.07 33.71 -6.17
C PHE A 122 7.28 33.31 -7.42
N ALA A 123 6.16 32.62 -7.23
CA ALA A 123 5.27 32.21 -8.31
C ALA A 123 4.12 33.21 -8.48
N VAL A 124 4.18 34.05 -9.51
CA VAL A 124 3.19 35.11 -9.77
C VAL A 124 1.78 34.56 -9.94
N ASP A 125 1.62 33.47 -10.70
CA ASP A 125 0.31 32.87 -10.96
C ASP A 125 -0.34 32.33 -9.69
N TYR A 126 0.44 31.60 -8.87
CA TYR A 126 0.02 31.11 -7.57
C TYR A 126 -0.38 32.25 -6.64
N TYR A 127 0.50 33.26 -6.50
CA TYR A 127 0.29 34.37 -5.59
C TYR A 127 -0.95 35.18 -5.96
N THR A 128 -1.17 35.42 -7.25
CA THR A 128 -2.33 36.18 -7.75
C THR A 128 -3.63 35.38 -7.57
N ALA A 129 -3.60 34.06 -7.82
CA ALA A 129 -4.76 33.20 -7.61
C ALA A 129 -5.15 33.08 -6.13
N ARG A 130 -4.16 33.00 -5.24
CA ARG A 130 -4.38 32.82 -3.79
C ARG A 130 -4.74 34.11 -3.07
N TYR A 131 -4.24 35.26 -3.54
CA TYR A 131 -4.48 36.57 -2.91
C TYR A 131 -5.11 37.55 -3.90
N PRO A 132 -6.44 37.47 -4.16
CA PRO A 132 -7.14 38.35 -5.11
C PRO A 132 -7.10 39.83 -4.72
N GLU A 133 -6.77 40.17 -3.47
CA GLU A 133 -6.56 41.57 -3.06
C GLU A 133 -5.40 42.27 -3.79
N THR A 134 -4.49 41.49 -4.39
CA THR A 134 -3.50 42.01 -5.34
C THR A 134 -4.18 42.69 -6.53
N ILE A 135 -5.30 42.13 -7.00
CA ILE A 135 -6.10 42.62 -8.12
C ILE A 135 -6.84 43.92 -7.72
N THR A 136 -7.36 43.99 -6.50
CA THR A 136 -8.07 45.20 -6.01
C THR A 136 -7.13 46.35 -5.68
N SER A 137 -5.88 46.06 -5.27
CA SER A 137 -4.84 47.06 -5.02
C SER A 137 -4.26 47.69 -6.31
N ASN A 138 -4.52 47.07 -7.47
CA ASN A 138 -3.96 47.44 -8.78
C ASN A 138 -2.42 47.54 -8.80
N LEU A 139 -1.75 46.87 -7.86
CA LEU A 139 -0.30 46.76 -7.80
C LEU A 139 0.16 45.52 -8.57
N ASP A 140 1.35 45.62 -9.15
CA ASP A 140 2.07 44.45 -9.65
C ASP A 140 2.20 43.40 -8.52
N PRO A 141 1.95 42.09 -8.75
CA PRO A 141 1.94 41.07 -7.69
C PRO A 141 3.26 40.98 -6.90
N VAL A 142 4.40 41.17 -7.55
CA VAL A 142 5.71 41.11 -6.88
C VAL A 142 5.91 42.37 -6.03
N ILE A 143 5.54 43.54 -6.54
CA ILE A 143 5.57 44.78 -5.77
C ILE A 143 4.59 44.75 -4.59
N HIS A 144 3.38 44.23 -4.79
CA HIS A 144 2.42 44.02 -3.72
C HIS A 144 3.01 43.11 -2.64
N TYR A 145 3.63 41.99 -3.02
CA TYR A 145 4.27 41.12 -2.05
C TYR A 145 5.33 41.85 -1.23
N LEU A 146 6.27 42.52 -1.91
CA LEU A 146 7.40 43.23 -1.29
C LEU A 146 7.00 44.39 -0.38
N THR A 147 5.82 44.99 -0.60
CA THR A 147 5.37 46.15 0.18
C THR A 147 4.32 45.81 1.24
N VAL A 148 3.49 44.79 0.97
CA VAL A 148 2.32 44.42 1.79
C VAL A 148 2.33 42.94 2.14
N GLY A 149 2.40 42.07 1.12
CA GLY A 149 2.09 40.64 1.25
C GLY A 149 2.92 39.91 2.30
N TRP A 150 4.25 40.08 2.29
CA TRP A 150 5.10 39.36 3.24
C TRP A 150 4.88 39.79 4.69
N LYS A 151 4.48 41.06 4.92
CA LYS A 151 4.14 41.58 6.26
C LYS A 151 2.81 41.06 6.77
N LYS A 152 1.91 40.68 5.87
CA LYS A 152 0.67 39.97 6.18
C LYS A 152 0.86 38.45 6.32
N GLY A 153 2.07 37.94 6.11
CA GLY A 153 2.38 36.52 6.18
C GLY A 153 1.95 35.73 4.94
N TYR A 154 1.84 36.37 3.77
CA TYR A 154 1.42 35.68 2.55
C TYR A 154 2.51 34.78 1.98
N ASP A 155 2.09 33.68 1.37
CA ASP A 155 2.94 32.65 0.79
C ASP A 155 3.33 33.06 -0.64
N PRO A 156 4.61 33.29 -0.94
CA PRO A 156 5.07 33.70 -2.27
C PRO A 156 5.09 32.55 -3.28
N HIS A 157 5.06 31.30 -2.80
CA HIS A 157 5.21 30.09 -3.62
C HIS A 157 4.57 28.89 -2.89
N PRO A 158 4.01 27.88 -3.59
CA PRO A 158 3.43 26.68 -2.95
C PRO A 158 4.38 25.92 -2.00
N LEU A 159 5.69 26.02 -2.23
CA LEU A 159 6.75 25.40 -1.42
C LEU A 159 7.47 26.40 -0.51
N PHE A 160 6.84 27.54 -0.22
CA PHE A 160 7.34 28.50 0.76
C PHE A 160 6.18 28.94 1.67
N ASP A 161 6.14 28.39 2.89
CA ASP A 161 5.13 28.72 3.89
C ASP A 161 5.67 29.84 4.79
N THR A 162 5.16 31.05 4.59
CA THR A 162 5.68 32.23 5.30
C THR A 162 5.36 32.16 6.80
N ALA A 163 4.17 31.66 7.16
CA ALA A 163 3.76 31.55 8.55
C ALA A 163 4.62 30.53 9.30
N TYR A 164 4.82 29.35 8.71
CA TYR A 164 5.72 28.31 9.22
C TYR A 164 7.15 28.84 9.38
N TYR A 165 7.70 29.45 8.34
CA TYR A 165 9.09 29.90 8.32
C TYR A 165 9.35 30.98 9.38
N THR A 166 8.47 31.99 9.48
CA THR A 166 8.64 33.09 10.45
C THR A 166 8.32 32.70 11.89
N ALA A 167 7.48 31.69 12.12
CA ALA A 167 7.25 31.12 13.43
C ALA A 167 8.44 30.27 13.90
N ARG A 168 9.05 29.50 12.99
CA ARG A 168 10.17 28.61 13.30
C ARG A 168 11.50 29.34 13.45
N TYR A 169 11.69 30.43 12.72
CA TYR A 169 12.92 31.24 12.69
C TYR A 169 12.61 32.70 13.05
N PRO A 170 12.50 33.03 14.34
CA PRO A 170 12.10 34.37 14.79
C PRO A 170 13.03 35.50 14.34
N GLU A 171 14.30 35.21 14.04
CA GLU A 171 15.27 36.21 13.56
C GLU A 171 14.88 36.85 12.23
N VAL A 172 14.03 36.18 11.43
CA VAL A 172 13.51 36.71 10.17
C VAL A 172 12.80 38.04 10.41
N LYS A 173 12.14 38.17 11.57
CA LYS A 173 11.44 39.41 11.97
C LYS A 173 12.41 40.55 12.27
N THR A 174 13.62 40.22 12.71
CA THR A 174 14.66 41.22 13.07
C THR A 174 15.53 41.64 11.88
N SER A 175 15.57 40.86 10.79
CA SER A 175 16.40 41.17 9.62
C SER A 175 15.77 42.18 8.66
N ASP A 176 14.47 42.48 8.79
CA ASP A 176 13.67 43.31 7.86
C ASP A 176 13.80 42.90 6.38
N LEU A 177 14.05 41.61 6.15
CA LEU A 177 14.15 41.00 4.81
C LEU A 177 12.85 40.25 4.52
N PRO A 178 12.31 40.34 3.28
CA PRO A 178 11.23 39.45 2.87
C PRO A 178 11.64 37.98 3.06
N PRO A 179 10.75 37.08 3.53
CA PRO A 179 11.11 35.72 3.92
C PRO A 179 11.86 34.89 2.85
N PRO A 180 11.50 34.91 1.55
CA PRO A 180 12.28 34.23 0.51
C PRO A 180 13.70 34.77 0.36
N VAL A 181 13.86 36.08 0.54
CA VAL A 181 15.16 36.75 0.46
C VAL A 181 16.01 36.38 1.67
N HIS A 182 15.42 36.36 2.86
CA HIS A 182 16.08 35.87 4.06
C HIS A 182 16.51 34.40 3.90
N TYR A 183 15.64 33.54 3.38
CA TYR A 183 15.98 32.15 3.11
C TYR A 183 17.17 32.03 2.18
N ARG A 184 17.13 32.66 1.00
CA ARG A 184 18.22 32.58 0.01
C ARG A 184 19.55 33.11 0.55
N THR A 185 19.53 34.17 1.35
CA THR A 185 20.76 34.85 1.80
C THR A 185 21.35 34.30 3.10
N ILE A 186 20.49 33.84 4.01
CA ILE A 186 20.84 33.42 5.37
C ILE A 186 20.32 32.01 5.65
N GLY A 187 19.01 31.79 5.50
CA GLY A 187 18.34 30.58 5.97
C GLY A 187 18.87 29.29 5.34
N ALA A 188 19.08 29.26 4.02
CA ALA A 188 19.60 28.11 3.30
C ALA A 188 20.97 27.64 3.84
N LYS A 189 21.86 28.60 4.18
CA LYS A 189 23.19 28.31 4.75
C LYS A 189 23.12 27.80 6.19
N LYS A 190 22.04 28.11 6.90
CA LYS A 190 21.76 27.63 8.25
C LYS A 190 20.89 26.37 8.29
N GLY A 191 20.59 25.77 7.14
CA GLY A 191 19.74 24.57 7.07
C GLY A 191 18.25 24.84 7.34
N TYR A 192 17.77 26.08 7.19
CA TYR A 192 16.38 26.41 7.51
C TYR A 192 15.41 25.81 6.51
N ASN A 193 14.24 25.37 6.95
CA ASN A 193 13.24 24.75 6.09
C ASN A 193 12.21 25.79 5.68
N PRO A 194 12.06 26.11 4.38
CA PRO A 194 11.08 27.08 3.89
C PRO A 194 9.64 26.56 3.92
N HIS A 195 9.44 25.25 4.05
CA HIS A 195 8.14 24.59 4.06
C HIS A 195 8.23 23.26 4.87
N PRO A 196 7.17 22.81 5.56
CA PRO A 196 7.20 21.57 6.35
C PRO A 196 7.60 20.29 5.59
N LEU A 197 7.38 20.27 4.28
CA LEU A 197 7.70 19.17 3.36
C LEU A 197 8.91 19.46 2.45
N PHE A 198 9.76 20.43 2.82
CA PHE A 198 11.07 20.64 2.20
C PHE A 198 12.12 20.69 3.30
N ASP A 199 13.00 19.70 3.32
CA ASP A 199 14.09 19.60 4.29
C ASP A 199 15.41 20.00 3.62
N THR A 200 15.93 21.16 3.99
CA THR A 200 17.11 21.77 3.39
C THR A 200 18.37 20.94 3.62
N GLU A 201 18.56 20.40 4.83
CA GLU A 201 19.75 19.61 5.17
C GLU A 201 19.71 18.25 4.48
N TYR A 202 18.55 17.57 4.51
CA TYR A 202 18.33 16.33 3.79
C TYR A 202 18.55 16.50 2.28
N TYR A 203 18.01 17.58 1.69
CA TYR A 203 18.14 17.81 0.26
C TYR A 203 19.59 18.08 -0.16
N LEU A 204 20.33 18.85 0.64
CA LEU A 204 21.77 19.09 0.44
C LEU A 204 22.58 17.81 0.56
N ALA A 205 22.31 16.98 1.58
CA ALA A 205 23.00 15.70 1.77
C ALA A 205 22.82 14.74 0.58
N ASN A 206 21.68 14.84 -0.12
CA ASN A 206 21.36 14.03 -1.31
C ASN A 206 21.65 14.72 -2.65
N SER A 207 22.22 15.94 -2.63
CA SER A 207 22.55 16.73 -3.83
C SER A 207 24.02 17.18 -3.79
N PRO A 208 24.99 16.26 -3.93
CA PRO A 208 26.41 16.59 -3.80
C PRO A 208 26.91 17.59 -4.87
N ASP A 209 26.21 17.70 -6.00
CA ASP A 209 26.46 18.68 -7.06
C ASP A 209 26.14 20.13 -6.65
N LEU A 210 25.41 20.34 -5.54
CA LEU A 210 25.24 21.66 -4.95
C LEU A 210 26.45 22.14 -4.15
N ALA A 211 27.44 21.27 -3.88
CA ALA A 211 28.63 21.65 -3.15
C ALA A 211 29.41 22.74 -3.90
N GLY A 212 29.41 23.97 -3.38
CA GLY A 212 30.06 25.13 -3.98
C GLY A 212 29.21 25.90 -5.00
N SER A 213 27.93 25.58 -5.14
CA SER A 213 26.99 26.35 -5.96
C SER A 213 26.42 27.55 -5.18
N ASP A 214 26.19 28.67 -5.88
CA ASP A 214 25.57 29.88 -5.31
C ASP A 214 24.02 29.80 -5.28
N ILE A 215 23.42 28.74 -5.83
CA ILE A 215 21.97 28.55 -5.81
C ILE A 215 21.51 27.95 -4.48
N ASP A 216 20.41 28.48 -3.92
CA ASP A 216 19.82 27.91 -2.72
C ASP A 216 19.10 26.57 -3.01
N PRO A 217 18.99 25.68 -2.01
CA PRO A 217 18.42 24.34 -2.17
C PRO A 217 17.00 24.30 -2.74
N LEU A 218 16.10 25.19 -2.29
CA LEU A 218 14.73 25.22 -2.80
C LEU A 218 14.71 25.68 -4.27
N SER A 219 15.45 26.73 -4.62
CA SER A 219 15.58 27.17 -6.01
C SER A 219 16.13 26.05 -6.91
N HIS A 220 17.16 25.33 -6.45
CA HIS A 220 17.69 24.17 -7.19
C HIS A 220 16.65 23.08 -7.38
N PHE A 221 15.90 22.75 -6.33
CA PHE A 221 14.85 21.76 -6.40
C PHE A 221 13.76 22.11 -7.42
N LEU A 222 13.34 23.38 -7.43
CA LEU A 222 12.30 23.89 -8.32
C LEU A 222 12.72 23.86 -9.79
N ILE A 223 13.98 24.16 -10.10
CA ILE A 223 14.47 24.23 -11.48
C ILE A 223 14.89 22.84 -12.01
N TRP A 224 15.65 22.07 -11.22
CA TRP A 224 16.26 20.83 -11.70
C TRP A 224 15.96 19.62 -10.82
N GLY A 225 15.96 19.79 -9.50
CA GLY A 225 15.90 18.67 -8.56
C GLY A 225 14.68 17.77 -8.73
N ALA A 226 13.50 18.39 -8.86
CA ALA A 226 12.27 17.66 -9.06
C ALA A 226 12.26 16.84 -10.36
N ILE A 227 12.79 17.40 -11.45
CA ILE A 227 12.92 16.72 -12.75
C ILE A 227 13.92 15.56 -12.63
N ALA A 228 15.05 15.80 -11.97
CA ALA A 228 16.08 14.79 -11.69
C ALA A 228 15.65 13.71 -10.67
N GLY A 229 14.43 13.78 -10.14
CA GLY A 229 13.89 12.77 -9.22
C GLY A 229 14.45 12.83 -7.80
N ARG A 230 15.01 13.98 -7.39
CA ARG A 230 15.58 14.16 -6.04
C ARG A 230 14.51 14.45 -5.01
N ASN A 231 14.42 13.62 -3.99
CA ASN A 231 13.43 13.77 -2.93
C ASN A 231 13.69 15.04 -2.11
N PRO A 232 12.69 15.93 -1.92
CA PRO A 232 12.83 17.18 -1.17
C PRO A 232 12.77 16.98 0.36
N HIS A 233 12.30 15.83 0.82
CA HIS A 233 12.08 15.50 2.23
C HIS A 233 12.03 13.97 2.38
N PRO A 234 12.45 13.38 3.53
CA PRO A 234 12.39 11.93 3.75
C PRO A 234 10.99 11.34 3.52
N LEU A 235 9.94 12.07 3.92
CA LEU A 235 8.54 11.65 3.80
C LEU A 235 7.92 11.81 2.40
N PHE A 236 8.68 12.19 1.37
CA PHE A 236 8.17 12.32 0.01
C PHE A 236 9.10 11.67 -1.00
N ASP A 237 8.64 10.61 -1.65
CA ASP A 237 9.38 9.89 -2.70
C ASP A 237 8.81 10.25 -4.08
N ILE A 238 9.58 11.01 -4.85
CA ILE A 238 9.19 11.47 -6.19
C ILE A 238 8.95 10.30 -7.14
N ALA A 239 9.82 9.29 -7.11
CA ALA A 239 9.72 8.16 -8.01
C ALA A 239 8.47 7.33 -7.69
N TYR A 240 8.16 7.13 -6.41
CA TYR A 240 6.95 6.47 -5.95
C TYR A 240 5.68 7.25 -6.30
N TYR A 241 5.69 8.56 -6.10
CA TYR A 241 4.56 9.42 -6.47
C TYR A 241 4.29 9.38 -7.98
N ARG A 242 5.32 9.56 -8.81
CA ARG A 242 5.19 9.56 -10.28
C ARG A 242 4.70 8.23 -10.86
N ARG A 243 5.01 7.10 -10.23
CA ARG A 243 4.47 5.79 -10.65
C ARG A 243 2.96 5.71 -10.50
N GLN A 244 2.38 6.42 -9.53
CA GLN A 244 0.93 6.47 -9.32
C GLN A 244 0.26 7.62 -10.08
N ASN A 245 0.98 8.74 -10.22
CA ASN A 245 0.51 9.94 -10.89
C ASN A 245 1.59 10.47 -11.86
N PRO A 246 1.60 9.99 -13.12
CA PRO A 246 2.47 10.56 -14.15
C PRO A 246 2.08 12.02 -14.41
N THR A 247 2.95 12.96 -14.02
CA THR A 247 2.74 14.40 -14.15
C THR A 247 4.03 15.08 -14.64
N ASP A 248 3.88 16.07 -15.52
CA ASP A 248 4.97 16.94 -15.98
C ASP A 248 5.22 18.11 -15.01
N ALA A 249 4.31 18.33 -14.05
CA ALA A 249 4.48 19.33 -13.01
C ALA A 249 5.53 18.89 -11.97
N ASN A 250 5.95 19.84 -11.12
CA ASN A 250 6.75 19.51 -9.95
C ASN A 250 5.94 18.56 -9.04
N PRO A 251 6.44 17.33 -8.75
CA PRO A 251 5.67 16.31 -8.03
C PRO A 251 5.18 16.72 -6.64
N LEU A 252 5.98 17.50 -5.89
CA LEU A 252 5.58 17.96 -4.56
C LEU A 252 4.52 19.07 -4.66
N ILE A 253 4.65 19.98 -5.63
CA ILE A 253 3.62 21.00 -5.89
C ILE A 253 2.31 20.34 -6.30
N ASP A 254 2.37 19.39 -7.24
CA ASP A 254 1.21 18.64 -7.70
C ASP A 254 0.54 17.87 -6.55
N TYR A 255 1.33 17.17 -5.71
CA TYR A 255 0.81 16.47 -4.53
C TYR A 255 0.08 17.40 -3.56
N LEU A 256 0.59 18.61 -3.33
CA LEU A 256 -0.03 19.57 -2.40
C LEU A 256 -1.41 20.05 -2.85
N GLN A 257 -1.79 19.84 -4.11
CA GLN A 257 -3.08 20.27 -4.66
C GLN A 257 -4.13 19.15 -4.66
N GLU A 258 -5.40 19.55 -4.75
CA GLU A 258 -6.47 18.62 -5.08
C GLU A 258 -6.54 18.35 -6.59
N PRO A 259 -6.90 17.12 -7.01
CA PRO A 259 -7.30 15.98 -6.18
C PRO A 259 -6.14 15.10 -5.67
N SER A 260 -4.89 15.47 -5.96
CA SER A 260 -3.71 14.61 -5.81
C SER A 260 -3.48 14.07 -4.40
N PHE A 261 -3.43 14.89 -3.36
CA PHE A 261 -3.23 14.37 -1.98
C PHE A 261 -4.38 13.49 -1.47
N ARG A 262 -5.56 13.55 -2.10
CA ARG A 262 -6.69 12.66 -1.77
C ARG A 262 -6.52 11.30 -2.44
N LYS A 263 -5.82 11.22 -3.57
CA LYS A 263 -5.73 10.04 -4.43
C LYS A 263 -4.44 9.25 -4.32
N TYR A 264 -3.32 9.89 -4.02
CA TYR A 264 -2.00 9.27 -4.14
C TYR A 264 -1.23 9.29 -2.81
N ASP A 265 -0.50 8.21 -2.55
CA ASP A 265 0.37 8.11 -1.39
C ASP A 265 1.73 8.78 -1.70
N PRO A 266 2.26 9.64 -0.81
CA PRO A 266 3.48 10.41 -1.06
C PRO A 266 4.77 9.59 -0.90
N HIS A 267 4.70 8.47 -0.19
CA HIS A 267 5.85 7.64 0.16
C HIS A 267 5.39 6.20 0.46
N PRO A 268 6.19 5.14 0.18
CA PRO A 268 5.82 3.75 0.50
C PRO A 268 5.47 3.49 1.98
N LEU A 269 6.01 4.31 2.88
CA LEU A 269 5.78 4.24 4.33
C LEU A 269 4.78 5.28 4.85
N PHE A 270 3.96 5.84 3.97
CA PHE A 270 2.84 6.70 4.35
C PHE A 270 1.58 6.25 3.59
N ASP A 271 0.69 5.53 4.26
CA ASP A 271 -0.58 5.07 3.71
C ASP A 271 -1.68 6.06 4.11
N ARG A 272 -2.13 6.89 3.15
CA ARG A 272 -3.11 7.95 3.44
C ARG A 272 -4.46 7.37 3.90
N THR A 273 -4.81 6.19 3.41
CA THR A 273 -6.10 5.54 3.71
C THR A 273 -6.07 5.02 5.14
N TYR A 274 -4.97 4.38 5.52
CA TYR A 274 -4.74 3.93 6.89
C TYR A 274 -4.67 5.11 7.87
N TYR A 275 -3.93 6.16 7.52
CA TYR A 275 -3.79 7.34 8.36
C TYR A 275 -5.14 8.04 8.61
N LYS A 276 -5.97 8.24 7.57
CA LYS A 276 -7.31 8.84 7.69
C LYS A 276 -8.32 7.97 8.47
N LYS A 277 -8.07 6.68 8.68
CA LYS A 277 -8.95 5.86 9.54
C LYS A 277 -8.83 6.23 11.02
N GLN A 278 -7.70 6.82 11.42
CA GLN A 278 -7.44 7.21 12.81
C GLN A 278 -7.99 8.60 13.13
N ILE A 279 -8.26 9.42 12.09
CA ILE A 279 -8.67 10.82 12.26
C ILE A 279 -9.51 11.31 11.09
N SER A 280 -10.57 12.07 11.38
CA SER A 280 -11.35 12.76 10.36
C SER A 280 -10.71 14.10 10.01
N ILE A 281 -10.08 14.18 8.84
CA ILE A 281 -9.43 15.38 8.31
C ILE A 281 -9.86 15.63 6.88
N ASP A 282 -10.09 16.90 6.55
CA ASP A 282 -10.35 17.33 5.17
C ASP A 282 -9.11 17.93 4.48
N THR A 283 -8.00 18.03 5.21
CA THR A 283 -6.74 18.61 4.73
C THR A 283 -5.79 17.55 4.16
N ASN A 284 -4.65 17.99 3.62
CA ASN A 284 -3.58 17.12 3.16
C ASN A 284 -3.07 16.22 4.32
N PRO A 285 -3.16 14.88 4.20
CA PRO A 285 -2.81 13.95 5.27
C PRO A 285 -1.34 13.99 5.70
N LEU A 286 -0.42 14.11 4.74
CA LEU A 286 1.00 14.17 5.05
C LEU A 286 1.36 15.48 5.75
N LEU A 287 0.77 16.59 5.30
CA LEU A 287 0.99 17.88 5.94
C LEU A 287 0.42 17.90 7.37
N HIS A 288 -0.77 17.35 7.58
CA HIS A 288 -1.33 17.16 8.92
C HIS A 288 -0.41 16.27 9.78
N TYR A 289 0.04 15.12 9.26
CA TYR A 289 0.97 14.25 9.99
C TYR A 289 2.21 15.02 10.45
N LYS A 290 2.85 15.74 9.52
CA LYS A 290 4.08 16.51 9.77
C LYS A 290 3.87 17.66 10.76
N ASN A 291 2.71 18.30 10.73
CA ASN A 291 2.42 19.46 11.56
C ASN A 291 1.96 19.09 12.96
N GLU A 292 1.22 18.00 13.14
CA GLU A 292 0.62 17.63 14.42
C GLU A 292 0.44 16.13 14.64
N GLY A 293 0.10 15.38 13.59
CA GLY A 293 -0.31 13.99 13.73
C GLY A 293 0.72 13.06 14.35
N TYR A 294 2.00 13.25 14.01
CA TYR A 294 3.07 12.48 14.64
C TYR A 294 3.09 12.72 16.16
N ARG A 295 2.87 13.96 16.64
CA ARG A 295 2.84 14.31 18.08
C ARG A 295 1.69 13.62 18.80
N LEU A 296 0.53 13.55 18.14
CA LEU A 296 -0.66 12.83 18.63
C LEU A 296 -0.48 11.30 18.68
N GLY A 297 0.66 10.77 18.24
CA GLY A 297 0.93 9.33 18.24
C GLY A 297 0.23 8.58 17.11
N LEU A 298 -0.23 9.28 16.08
CA LEU A 298 -0.89 8.66 14.93
C LEU A 298 0.10 7.88 14.07
N ASP A 299 -0.32 6.72 13.60
CA ASP A 299 0.52 5.78 12.85
C ASP A 299 0.42 6.08 11.34
N PRO A 300 1.52 6.40 10.63
CA PRO A 300 1.49 6.74 9.20
C PRO A 300 1.31 5.52 8.30
N HIS A 301 1.55 4.31 8.80
CA HIS A 301 1.52 3.07 8.02
C HIS A 301 1.29 1.85 8.92
N PRO A 302 0.58 0.78 8.47
CA PRO A 302 0.37 -0.46 9.23
C PRO A 302 1.62 -1.10 9.84
N LEU A 303 2.76 -0.96 9.16
CA LEU A 303 4.07 -1.47 9.59
C LEU A 303 4.95 -0.42 10.28
N PHE A 304 4.39 0.71 10.71
CA PHE A 304 5.11 1.73 11.47
C PHE A 304 4.26 2.19 12.66
N LYS A 305 4.71 1.90 13.88
CA LYS A 305 4.01 2.25 15.11
C LYS A 305 4.73 3.37 15.83
N THR A 306 4.16 4.57 15.78
CA THR A 306 4.73 5.83 16.27
C THR A 306 5.10 5.75 17.75
N ALA A 307 4.21 5.22 18.60
CA ALA A 307 4.47 5.05 20.03
C ALA A 307 5.64 4.09 20.31
N PHE A 308 5.65 2.92 19.65
CA PHE A 308 6.71 1.92 19.81
C PHE A 308 8.08 2.42 19.32
N TYR A 309 8.10 3.16 18.22
CA TYR A 309 9.36 3.73 17.73
C TYR A 309 9.91 4.79 18.69
N ARG A 310 9.04 5.63 19.27
CA ARG A 310 9.42 6.65 20.26
C ARG A 310 10.05 6.06 21.51
N GLU A 311 9.58 4.92 21.98
CA GLU A 311 10.15 4.23 23.15
C GLU A 311 11.62 3.82 22.94
N GLN A 312 12.08 3.73 21.69
CA GLN A 312 13.47 3.43 21.32
C GLN A 312 14.33 4.68 21.09
N LEU A 313 13.74 5.88 21.14
CA LEU A 313 14.46 7.14 21.01
C LEU A 313 15.12 7.53 22.34
N PRO A 314 16.26 8.23 22.32
CA PRO A 314 16.77 8.92 23.50
C PRO A 314 15.70 9.84 24.10
N GLU A 315 15.60 9.87 25.43
CA GLU A 315 14.58 10.62 26.18
C GLU A 315 14.51 12.10 25.76
N GLU A 316 15.67 12.71 25.52
CA GLU A 316 15.84 14.08 25.04
C GLU A 316 15.26 14.38 23.64
N MET A 317 14.95 13.35 22.85
CA MET A 317 14.44 13.48 21.47
C MET A 317 12.95 13.15 21.31
N GLY A 318 12.34 12.43 22.26
CA GLY A 318 11.08 11.69 22.04
C GLY A 318 9.88 12.53 21.57
N GLU A 319 9.75 13.78 22.03
CA GLU A 319 8.60 14.65 21.70
C GLU A 319 8.86 15.63 20.55
N THR A 320 10.12 15.92 20.25
CA THR A 320 10.49 16.95 19.27
C THR A 320 10.75 16.38 17.88
N VAL A 321 11.17 15.12 17.82
CA VAL A 321 11.52 14.42 16.58
C VAL A 321 10.30 13.78 15.93
N ASP A 322 10.23 13.88 14.60
CA ASP A 322 9.29 13.14 13.77
C ASP A 322 9.76 11.67 13.64
N PRO A 323 9.02 10.70 14.20
CA PRO A 323 9.44 9.30 14.25
C PRO A 323 9.66 8.65 12.89
N LEU A 324 8.79 8.91 11.91
CA LEU A 324 8.93 8.29 10.59
C LEU A 324 10.11 8.90 9.84
N SER A 325 10.30 10.21 9.94
CA SER A 325 11.47 10.88 9.35
C SER A 325 12.78 10.39 9.97
N ASP A 326 12.85 10.24 11.29
CA ASP A 326 14.03 9.68 11.97
C ASP A 326 14.27 8.21 11.58
N TYR A 327 13.23 7.38 11.47
CA TYR A 327 13.41 5.99 11.05
C TYR A 327 14.00 5.87 9.64
N LEU A 328 13.55 6.74 8.71
CA LEU A 328 14.02 6.75 7.33
C LEU A 328 15.50 7.19 7.22
N VAL A 329 15.95 8.09 8.09
CA VAL A 329 17.31 8.67 8.01
C VAL A 329 18.30 7.99 8.94
N ASN A 330 17.92 7.76 10.21
CA ASN A 330 18.82 7.31 11.28
C ASN A 330 18.45 5.96 11.89
N GLY A 331 17.15 5.62 11.95
CA GLY A 331 16.64 4.51 12.77
C GLY A 331 17.28 3.16 12.47
N VAL A 332 17.44 2.84 11.19
CA VAL A 332 18.04 1.57 10.74
C VAL A 332 19.50 1.45 11.17
N ALA A 333 20.28 2.53 11.02
CA ALA A 333 21.68 2.57 11.45
C ALA A 333 21.80 2.46 12.98
N ALA A 334 20.81 2.97 13.70
CA ALA A 334 20.68 2.84 15.15
C ALA A 334 20.08 1.50 15.62
N GLY A 335 19.73 0.58 14.70
CA GLY A 335 19.15 -0.71 15.02
C GLY A 335 17.73 -0.65 15.59
N ARG A 336 16.97 0.41 15.31
CA ARG A 336 15.60 0.62 15.79
C ARG A 336 14.58 -0.02 14.86
N ASP A 337 13.64 -0.76 15.43
CA ASP A 337 12.57 -1.41 14.68
C ASP A 337 11.36 -0.46 14.52
N PRO A 338 10.72 -0.42 13.34
CA PRO A 338 9.57 0.47 13.09
C PRO A 338 8.27 -0.05 13.73
N HIS A 339 8.19 -1.34 14.03
CA HIS A 339 6.99 -1.99 14.54
C HIS A 339 7.36 -3.23 15.37
N PRO A 340 6.62 -3.58 16.45
CA PRO A 340 6.93 -4.75 17.28
C PRO A 340 7.00 -6.08 16.50
N LEU A 341 6.28 -6.15 15.39
CA LEU A 341 6.20 -7.31 14.52
C LEU A 341 7.14 -7.24 13.32
N PHE A 342 7.84 -6.13 13.04
CA PHE A 342 8.78 -6.04 11.91
C PHE A 342 10.21 -5.93 12.44
N ASP A 343 11.03 -6.92 12.10
CA ASP A 343 12.42 -7.02 12.55
C ASP A 343 13.36 -6.58 11.43
N SER A 344 13.94 -5.40 11.59
CA SER A 344 14.81 -4.78 10.59
C SER A 344 16.04 -5.63 10.32
N ARG A 345 16.61 -6.23 11.37
CA ARG A 345 17.82 -7.04 11.26
C ARG A 345 17.54 -8.37 10.57
N TYR A 346 16.48 -9.06 10.96
CA TYR A 346 16.03 -10.28 10.29
C TYR A 346 15.82 -10.07 8.80
N TYR A 347 15.20 -8.94 8.42
CA TYR A 347 14.99 -8.59 7.02
C TYR A 347 16.30 -8.41 6.28
N LEU A 348 17.25 -7.65 6.84
CA LEU A 348 18.56 -7.39 6.24
C LEU A 348 19.40 -8.67 6.11
N ASP A 349 19.37 -9.55 7.12
CA ASP A 349 20.09 -10.84 7.11
C ASP A 349 19.60 -11.75 5.98
N ARG A 350 18.30 -11.70 5.65
CA ARG A 350 17.69 -12.44 4.53
C ARG A 350 17.88 -11.77 3.17
N ASN A 351 18.19 -10.47 3.15
CA ASN A 351 18.30 -9.67 1.95
C ASN A 351 19.65 -8.93 1.92
N PRO A 352 20.78 -9.63 1.72
CA PRO A 352 22.12 -9.05 1.84
C PRO A 352 22.40 -7.95 0.81
N GLY A 353 21.67 -7.91 -0.31
CA GLY A 353 21.73 -6.79 -1.28
C GLY A 353 21.23 -5.49 -0.67
N VAL A 354 20.09 -5.53 0.04
CA VAL A 354 19.49 -4.38 0.74
C VAL A 354 20.44 -3.85 1.82
N ALA A 355 21.06 -4.76 2.58
CA ALA A 355 22.04 -4.41 3.60
C ALA A 355 23.29 -3.75 3.01
N ARG A 356 23.82 -4.29 1.90
CA ARG A 356 25.01 -3.75 1.23
C ARG A 356 24.78 -2.35 0.66
N GLU A 357 23.60 -2.12 0.10
CA GLU A 357 23.20 -0.83 -0.45
C GLU A 357 22.72 0.16 0.62
N LYS A 358 22.68 -0.27 1.91
CA LYS A 358 22.20 0.52 3.05
C LYS A 358 20.78 1.06 2.84
N ILE A 359 19.94 0.28 2.15
CA ILE A 359 18.54 0.65 1.93
C ILE A 359 17.75 0.36 3.20
N ASN A 360 16.84 1.26 3.57
CA ASN A 360 15.94 1.04 4.70
C ASN A 360 15.09 -0.23 4.47
N PRO A 361 15.06 -1.21 5.40
CA PRO A 361 14.50 -2.52 5.17
C PRO A 361 12.98 -2.49 5.01
N LEU A 362 12.28 -1.67 5.80
CA LEU A 362 10.83 -1.54 5.66
C LEU A 362 10.46 -0.80 4.36
N PHE A 363 11.23 0.23 3.99
CA PHE A 363 11.06 0.91 2.70
C PHE A 363 11.25 -0.06 1.52
N ASP A 364 12.30 -0.88 1.54
CA ASP A 364 12.56 -1.88 0.51
C ASP A 364 11.43 -2.92 0.42
N TYR A 365 10.96 -3.41 1.57
CA TYR A 365 9.83 -4.33 1.63
C TYR A 365 8.56 -3.72 1.02
N CYS A 366 8.16 -2.52 1.44
CA CYS A 366 6.95 -1.85 0.95
C CYS A 366 7.07 -1.38 -0.51
N ARG A 367 8.26 -1.03 -1.00
CA ARG A 367 8.47 -0.55 -2.37
C ARG A 367 8.35 -1.67 -3.41
N GLY A 368 8.74 -2.90 -3.06
CA GLY A 368 8.70 -4.04 -3.99
C GLY A 368 8.99 -5.40 -3.36
N GLY A 369 9.67 -5.45 -2.21
CA GLY A 369 10.02 -6.71 -1.56
C GLY A 369 8.82 -7.60 -1.21
N ALA A 370 7.68 -7.03 -0.84
CA ALA A 370 6.44 -7.76 -0.60
C ALA A 370 5.97 -8.50 -1.87
N ALA A 371 5.89 -7.80 -3.01
CA ALA A 371 5.46 -8.38 -4.30
C ALA A 371 6.43 -9.47 -4.82
N GLU A 372 7.72 -9.33 -4.51
CA GLU A 372 8.74 -10.34 -4.78
C GLU A 372 8.62 -11.58 -3.86
N GLY A 373 7.89 -11.47 -2.74
CA GLY A 373 7.76 -12.53 -1.75
C GLY A 373 8.94 -12.61 -0.78
N ARG A 374 9.65 -11.50 -0.54
CA ARG A 374 10.74 -11.46 0.44
C ARG A 374 10.20 -11.70 1.85
N PHE A 375 10.85 -12.59 2.59
CA PHE A 375 10.47 -12.93 3.96
C PHE A 375 10.61 -11.71 4.90
N ALA A 376 9.49 -11.18 5.39
CA ALA A 376 9.48 -10.06 6.34
C ALA A 376 9.37 -10.47 7.81
N TRP A 377 8.90 -11.69 8.09
CA TRP A 377 8.58 -12.13 9.44
C TRP A 377 9.26 -13.43 9.81
N SER A 378 9.80 -13.48 11.03
CA SER A 378 10.34 -14.69 11.62
C SER A 378 9.28 -15.39 12.47
N ALA A 379 9.48 -16.69 12.75
CA ALA A 379 8.60 -17.45 13.64
C ALA A 379 8.51 -16.80 15.04
N ALA A 380 9.61 -16.24 15.56
CA ALA A 380 9.64 -15.60 16.87
C ALA A 380 8.70 -14.39 17.00
N ARG A 381 8.42 -13.66 15.89
CA ARG A 381 7.50 -12.52 15.92
C ARG A 381 6.03 -12.95 16.08
N PHE A 382 5.71 -14.23 15.86
CA PHE A 382 4.37 -14.78 16.04
C PHE A 382 4.00 -15.06 17.49
N ASP A 383 5.00 -15.16 18.36
CA ASP A 383 4.83 -15.31 19.80
C ASP A 383 5.19 -14.04 20.57
N HIS A 384 5.35 -12.92 19.86
CA HIS A 384 5.71 -11.65 20.47
C HIS A 384 4.63 -11.21 21.48
N PRO A 385 4.99 -10.78 22.70
CA PRO A 385 4.04 -10.38 23.74
C PRO A 385 3.05 -9.28 23.32
N PHE A 386 3.42 -8.45 22.35
CA PHE A 386 2.53 -7.47 21.71
C PHE A 386 1.20 -8.08 21.24
N LEU A 387 1.21 -9.34 20.78
CA LEU A 387 0.01 -10.02 20.31
C LEU A 387 -0.94 -10.39 21.46
N ASN A 388 -0.49 -10.43 22.72
CA ASN A 388 -1.34 -10.83 23.85
C ASN A 388 -2.57 -9.93 24.00
N GLY A 389 -2.43 -8.62 23.78
CA GLY A 389 -3.58 -7.69 23.81
C GLY A 389 -4.60 -7.93 22.70
N TYR A 390 -4.19 -8.60 21.62
CA TYR A 390 -5.04 -8.99 20.50
C TYR A 390 -5.60 -10.41 20.68
N ARG A 391 -4.96 -11.26 21.50
CA ARG A 391 -5.45 -12.61 21.82
C ARG A 391 -6.63 -12.58 22.81
N SER A 392 -6.65 -11.61 23.73
CA SER A 392 -7.67 -11.48 24.79
C SER A 392 -8.81 -10.52 24.47
N GLY A 393 -8.59 -9.59 23.54
CA GLY A 393 -9.65 -8.70 23.04
C GLY A 393 -10.61 -9.45 22.13
N GLU A 394 -11.67 -8.78 21.70
CA GLU A 394 -12.67 -9.22 20.72
C GLU A 394 -12.09 -9.53 19.32
N ILE A 395 -11.00 -10.31 19.21
CA ILE A 395 -10.82 -11.26 18.10
C ILE A 395 -11.61 -12.50 18.49
N GLY A 396 -12.85 -12.25 18.92
CA GLY A 396 -13.81 -13.27 19.18
C GLY A 396 -13.95 -14.07 17.90
N PHE A 397 -14.27 -15.34 18.08
CA PHE A 397 -15.33 -15.90 17.29
C PHE A 397 -16.39 -14.82 17.00
N LEU A 398 -16.98 -14.82 15.82
CA LEU A 398 -18.01 -13.89 15.32
C LEU A 398 -19.30 -13.79 16.19
N LEU A 399 -19.18 -13.74 17.52
CA LEU A 399 -20.23 -13.74 18.51
C LEU A 399 -19.88 -12.71 19.59
N GLU A 400 -20.21 -11.46 19.31
CA GLU A 400 -21.09 -10.67 20.18
C GLU A 400 -21.60 -9.44 19.40
N GLY A 401 -22.92 -9.31 19.29
CA GLY A 401 -23.59 -8.03 19.05
C GLY A 401 -23.73 -7.52 17.61
N ASN A 402 -24.50 -8.21 16.75
CA ASN A 402 -25.51 -7.51 15.92
C ASN A 402 -26.61 -8.50 15.46
N PRO A 403 -27.87 -8.36 15.91
CA PRO A 403 -28.97 -9.26 15.50
C PRO A 403 -29.51 -9.00 14.09
N ASP A 404 -29.13 -7.89 13.46
CA ASP A 404 -29.62 -7.53 12.12
C ASP A 404 -28.78 -8.21 11.04
N PHE A 405 -29.06 -9.50 10.82
CA PHE A 405 -28.57 -10.23 9.66
C PHE A 405 -29.30 -9.73 8.40
N PRO A 406 -28.59 -9.43 7.31
CA PRO A 406 -29.23 -9.19 6.02
C PRO A 406 -30.11 -10.39 5.66
N ASP A 407 -31.22 -10.13 4.98
CA ASP A 407 -32.06 -11.19 4.41
C ASP A 407 -31.24 -11.97 3.38
N PRO A 408 -30.83 -13.22 3.65
CA PRO A 408 -29.91 -13.96 2.78
C PRO A 408 -30.46 -14.12 1.37
N THR A 409 -31.79 -14.21 1.23
CA THR A 409 -32.46 -14.44 -0.06
C THR A 409 -32.34 -13.25 -1.02
N LYS A 410 -31.97 -12.08 -0.52
CA LYS A 410 -31.73 -10.86 -1.32
C LYS A 410 -30.27 -10.66 -1.69
N GLU A 411 -29.38 -11.46 -1.13
CA GLU A 411 -27.94 -11.32 -1.29
C GLU A 411 -27.44 -12.17 -2.45
N LYS A 412 -26.48 -11.62 -3.20
CA LYS A 412 -25.84 -12.30 -4.32
C LYS A 412 -24.32 -12.17 -4.21
N ILE A 413 -23.67 -13.19 -3.67
CA ILE A 413 -22.24 -13.16 -3.35
C ILE A 413 -21.45 -13.97 -4.37
N ALA A 414 -20.37 -13.40 -4.88
CA ALA A 414 -19.37 -14.12 -5.65
C ALA A 414 -18.30 -14.67 -4.71
N VAL A 415 -18.00 -15.96 -4.81
CA VAL A 415 -16.80 -16.56 -4.22
C VAL A 415 -15.87 -16.90 -5.37
N SER A 416 -14.71 -16.27 -5.40
CA SER A 416 -13.72 -16.31 -6.48
C SER A 416 -12.45 -17.04 -6.03
N CYS A 417 -11.87 -17.89 -6.87
CA CYS A 417 -10.55 -18.51 -6.66
C CYS A 417 -9.85 -18.69 -8.01
N SER A 418 -8.52 -18.86 -8.03
CA SER A 418 -7.82 -19.06 -9.31
C SER A 418 -8.23 -20.39 -9.94
N SER A 419 -8.39 -20.41 -11.27
CA SER A 419 -8.68 -21.64 -12.04
C SER A 419 -7.45 -22.49 -12.32
N ILE A 420 -6.25 -21.95 -12.13
CA ILE A 420 -4.96 -22.64 -12.34
C ILE A 420 -4.12 -22.73 -11.05
N GLY A 421 -4.68 -22.27 -9.94
CA GLY A 421 -4.11 -22.37 -8.60
C GLY A 421 -4.17 -23.79 -8.02
N ASN A 422 -3.82 -23.91 -6.75
CA ASN A 422 -3.89 -25.18 -6.06
C ASN A 422 -5.37 -25.59 -5.85
N TYR A 423 -5.73 -26.83 -6.17
CA TYR A 423 -7.10 -27.32 -6.02
C TYR A 423 -7.65 -27.18 -4.59
N PHE A 424 -6.78 -27.22 -3.56
CA PHE A 424 -7.17 -26.99 -2.17
C PHE A 424 -7.82 -25.61 -1.96
N MET A 425 -7.42 -24.60 -2.72
CA MET A 425 -8.03 -23.25 -2.67
C MET A 425 -9.42 -23.27 -3.29
N GLY A 426 -9.61 -24.09 -4.34
CA GLY A 426 -10.92 -24.40 -4.90
C GLY A 426 -11.84 -25.06 -3.88
N GLU A 427 -11.36 -26.05 -3.13
CA GLU A 427 -12.14 -26.70 -2.06
C GLU A 427 -12.57 -25.72 -0.96
N ILE A 428 -11.68 -24.79 -0.56
CA ILE A 428 -12.05 -23.71 0.37
C ILE A 428 -13.15 -22.82 -0.22
N ALA A 429 -13.01 -22.40 -1.48
CA ALA A 429 -14.01 -21.57 -2.14
C ALA A 429 -15.36 -22.29 -2.28
N ASP A 430 -15.34 -23.60 -2.56
CA ASP A 430 -16.53 -24.42 -2.73
C ASP A 430 -17.26 -24.65 -1.40
N ILE A 431 -16.54 -24.90 -0.30
CA ILE A 431 -17.17 -25.07 1.01
C ILE A 431 -17.77 -23.74 1.51
N LEU A 432 -17.07 -22.61 1.31
CA LEU A 432 -17.61 -21.29 1.66
C LEU A 432 -18.88 -20.99 0.87
N ALA A 433 -18.88 -21.28 -0.44
CA ALA A 433 -20.06 -21.10 -1.28
C ALA A 433 -21.23 -22.01 -0.88
N ALA A 434 -20.94 -23.25 -0.48
CA ALA A 434 -21.94 -24.17 0.03
C ALA A 434 -22.55 -23.66 1.35
N GLY A 435 -21.75 -23.15 2.28
CA GLY A 435 -22.23 -22.56 3.54
C GLY A 435 -23.15 -21.35 3.32
N LEU A 436 -22.76 -20.43 2.43
CA LEU A 436 -23.59 -19.28 2.04
C LEU A 436 -24.90 -19.72 1.36
N SER A 437 -24.82 -20.72 0.48
CA SER A 437 -26.02 -21.24 -0.20
C SER A 437 -26.97 -21.96 0.75
N ALA A 438 -26.45 -22.63 1.79
CA ALA A 438 -27.26 -23.33 2.79
C ALA A 438 -28.16 -22.38 3.60
N ILE A 439 -27.70 -21.14 3.84
CA ILE A 439 -28.50 -20.11 4.51
C ILE A 439 -29.39 -19.29 3.55
N GLY A 440 -29.39 -19.63 2.25
CA GLY A 440 -30.27 -19.00 1.25
C GLY A 440 -29.63 -17.89 0.40
N VAL A 441 -28.32 -17.63 0.52
CA VAL A 441 -27.62 -16.65 -0.33
C VAL A 441 -27.47 -17.18 -1.75
N LYS A 442 -27.76 -16.35 -2.76
CA LYS A 442 -27.48 -16.68 -4.15
C LYS A 442 -25.98 -16.59 -4.42
N THR A 443 -25.28 -17.72 -4.35
CA THR A 443 -23.83 -17.75 -4.48
C THR A 443 -23.39 -18.07 -5.91
N LEU A 444 -22.37 -17.36 -6.40
CA LEU A 444 -21.70 -17.65 -7.68
C LEU A 444 -20.25 -18.06 -7.44
N ARG A 445 -19.83 -19.17 -8.06
CA ARG A 445 -18.43 -19.57 -8.11
C ARG A 445 -17.79 -19.00 -9.36
N LEU A 446 -16.76 -18.18 -9.18
CA LEU A 446 -16.04 -17.50 -10.25
C LEU A 446 -14.53 -17.78 -10.21
N SER A 447 -13.88 -17.46 -11.31
CA SER A 447 -12.43 -17.43 -11.48
C SER A 447 -11.95 -16.10 -12.05
N GLU A 448 -10.65 -15.94 -12.20
CA GLU A 448 -10.01 -14.81 -12.88
C GLU A 448 -10.39 -14.65 -14.36
N ASN A 449 -11.04 -15.66 -14.95
CA ASN A 449 -11.51 -15.65 -16.33
C ASN A 449 -12.97 -15.20 -16.48
N ASP A 450 -13.69 -15.11 -15.37
CA ASP A 450 -15.11 -14.77 -15.36
C ASP A 450 -15.31 -13.27 -15.14
N SER A 451 -16.31 -12.71 -15.82
CA SER A 451 -16.71 -11.33 -15.58
C SER A 451 -17.55 -11.24 -14.31
N LEU A 452 -17.19 -10.33 -13.40
CA LEU A 452 -17.95 -10.09 -12.18
C LEU A 452 -19.31 -9.44 -12.54
N PRO A 453 -20.46 -10.09 -12.24
CA PRO A 453 -21.77 -9.51 -12.56
C PRO A 453 -22.03 -8.21 -11.80
N ALA A 454 -22.72 -7.26 -12.44
CA ALA A 454 -22.99 -5.94 -11.86
C ALA A 454 -23.95 -5.96 -10.67
N ASP A 455 -24.74 -7.03 -10.51
CA ASP A 455 -25.70 -7.25 -9.42
C ASP A 455 -25.12 -8.06 -8.25
N ILE A 456 -23.80 -8.32 -8.23
CA ILE A 456 -23.13 -8.89 -7.06
C ILE A 456 -23.15 -7.88 -5.91
N THR A 457 -23.60 -8.32 -4.74
CA THR A 457 -23.56 -7.50 -3.51
C THR A 457 -22.16 -7.47 -2.91
N GLN A 458 -21.44 -8.60 -2.94
CA GLN A 458 -20.08 -8.70 -2.44
C GLN A 458 -19.27 -9.77 -3.18
N GLU A 459 -17.97 -9.52 -3.38
CA GLU A 459 -17.00 -10.53 -3.85
C GLU A 459 -16.08 -10.96 -2.70
N ILE A 460 -15.94 -12.27 -2.53
CA ILE A 460 -15.00 -12.94 -1.63
C ILE A 460 -13.94 -13.64 -2.50
N ILE A 461 -12.68 -13.30 -2.34
CA ILE A 461 -11.57 -13.86 -3.14
C ILE A 461 -10.69 -14.73 -2.23
N VAL A 462 -10.60 -16.01 -2.55
CA VAL A 462 -9.78 -16.98 -1.81
C VAL A 462 -8.37 -17.04 -2.39
N ALA A 463 -7.37 -17.12 -1.49
CA ALA A 463 -5.96 -17.22 -1.85
C ALA A 463 -5.50 -16.11 -2.81
N PRO A 464 -5.49 -14.84 -2.37
CA PRO A 464 -5.12 -13.70 -3.22
C PRO A 464 -3.71 -13.80 -3.81
N HIS A 465 -2.78 -14.52 -3.17
CA HIS A 465 -1.45 -14.77 -3.70
C HIS A 465 -1.44 -15.68 -4.94
N GLU A 466 -2.50 -16.48 -5.16
CA GLU A 466 -2.71 -17.22 -6.41
C GLU A 466 -3.60 -16.40 -7.35
N PHE A 467 -4.75 -15.92 -6.86
CA PHE A 467 -5.76 -15.24 -7.68
C PHE A 467 -5.22 -14.00 -8.40
N PHE A 468 -4.31 -13.23 -7.80
CA PHE A 468 -3.79 -12.01 -8.41
C PHE A 468 -2.38 -12.15 -9.03
N TYR A 469 -1.72 -13.30 -8.90
CA TYR A 469 -0.39 -13.53 -9.50
C TYR A 469 -0.37 -14.59 -10.59
N LEU A 470 -1.44 -15.36 -10.76
CA LEU A 470 -1.54 -16.40 -11.77
C LEU A 470 -2.46 -15.98 -12.92
N GLY A 471 -2.13 -16.42 -14.13
CA GLY A 471 -3.01 -16.30 -15.30
C GLY A 471 -3.50 -14.88 -15.58
N ASN A 472 -4.80 -14.76 -15.88
CA ASN A 472 -5.47 -13.47 -16.10
C ASN A 472 -5.63 -12.64 -14.81
N GLY A 473 -5.37 -13.26 -13.66
CA GLY A 473 -5.39 -12.63 -12.34
C GLY A 473 -4.40 -11.48 -12.18
N VAL A 474 -3.26 -11.54 -12.87
CA VAL A 474 -2.22 -10.48 -12.83
C VAL A 474 -2.79 -9.13 -13.27
N ALA A 475 -3.63 -9.10 -14.31
CA ALA A 475 -4.27 -7.88 -14.76
C ALA A 475 -5.28 -7.37 -13.72
N LEU A 476 -6.01 -8.27 -13.06
CA LEU A 476 -6.97 -7.94 -12.00
C LEU A 476 -6.29 -7.41 -10.73
N GLY A 477 -5.09 -7.90 -10.41
CA GLY A 477 -4.29 -7.42 -9.28
C GLY A 477 -3.84 -5.96 -9.44
N ASN A 478 -3.77 -5.46 -10.68
CA ASN A 478 -3.49 -4.06 -10.97
C ASN A 478 -4.73 -3.14 -10.80
N ASP A 479 -5.94 -3.70 -10.76
CA ASP A 479 -7.17 -2.95 -10.49
C ASP A 479 -7.42 -2.82 -8.98
N ARG A 480 -6.86 -1.75 -8.41
CA ARG A 480 -7.05 -1.41 -7.00
C ARG A 480 -8.51 -1.18 -6.62
N SER A 481 -9.35 -0.72 -7.55
CA SER A 481 -10.76 -0.44 -7.25
C SER A 481 -11.51 -1.71 -6.86
N ARG A 482 -11.26 -2.81 -7.59
CA ARG A 482 -11.82 -4.13 -7.27
C ARG A 482 -11.31 -4.64 -5.92
N ILE A 483 -10.01 -4.55 -5.65
CA ILE A 483 -9.44 -5.03 -4.38
C ILE A 483 -10.04 -4.28 -3.19
N THR A 484 -10.18 -2.96 -3.28
CA THR A 484 -10.67 -2.13 -2.16
C THR A 484 -12.13 -2.35 -1.77
N ARG A 485 -12.91 -3.03 -2.62
CA ARG A 485 -14.29 -3.45 -2.33
C ARG A 485 -14.42 -4.93 -2.02
N SER A 486 -13.39 -5.74 -2.26
CA SER A 486 -13.46 -7.20 -2.07
C SER A 486 -13.08 -7.61 -0.64
N ILE A 487 -13.63 -8.76 -0.23
CA ILE A 487 -13.21 -9.49 0.96
C ILE A 487 -12.15 -10.50 0.53
N LEU A 488 -10.98 -10.51 1.17
CA LEU A 488 -9.91 -11.45 0.84
C LEU A 488 -9.80 -12.54 1.91
N VAL A 489 -9.78 -13.81 1.51
CA VAL A 489 -9.50 -14.95 2.39
C VAL A 489 -8.03 -15.31 2.28
N ASN A 490 -7.25 -14.94 3.31
CA ASN A 490 -5.88 -15.38 3.47
C ASN A 490 -5.83 -16.82 3.99
N VAL A 491 -4.86 -17.56 3.46
CA VAL A 491 -4.63 -18.98 3.74
C VAL A 491 -3.15 -19.27 4.02
N GLU A 492 -2.32 -18.22 4.07
CA GLU A 492 -0.87 -18.29 4.17
C GLU A 492 -0.36 -17.79 5.52
N GLN A 493 0.72 -18.39 6.02
CA GLN A 493 1.32 -17.93 7.26
C GLN A 493 2.27 -16.75 7.02
N PRO A 494 2.36 -15.74 7.92
CA PRO A 494 3.22 -14.58 7.73
C PRO A 494 4.71 -14.87 7.52
N GLN A 495 5.18 -16.02 7.97
CA GLN A 495 6.55 -16.46 7.76
C GLN A 495 6.82 -16.98 6.33
N THR A 496 5.83 -16.98 5.42
CA THR A 496 5.98 -17.47 4.05
C THR A 496 6.15 -16.35 3.02
N ALA A 497 6.79 -16.69 1.90
CA ALA A 497 6.89 -15.81 0.74
C ALA A 497 5.52 -15.48 0.14
N TRP A 498 4.58 -16.44 0.19
CA TRP A 498 3.22 -16.29 -0.33
C TRP A 498 2.39 -15.31 0.47
N PHE A 499 2.53 -15.29 1.81
CA PHE A 499 1.92 -14.25 2.61
C PHE A 499 2.46 -12.86 2.22
N SER A 500 3.78 -12.74 2.06
CA SER A 500 4.40 -11.47 1.64
C SER A 500 3.86 -10.99 0.29
N LYS A 501 3.67 -11.92 -0.67
CA LYS A 501 3.00 -11.64 -1.96
C LYS A 501 1.56 -11.16 -1.78
N SER A 502 0.81 -11.75 -0.86
CA SER A 502 -0.58 -11.34 -0.57
C SER A 502 -0.68 -10.01 0.17
N TYR A 503 0.35 -9.62 0.93
CA TYR A 503 0.27 -8.54 1.91
C TYR A 503 -0.19 -7.20 1.31
N ASP A 504 0.29 -6.85 0.10
CA ASP A 504 -0.12 -5.62 -0.58
C ASP A 504 -1.62 -5.62 -0.89
N PHE A 505 -2.21 -6.76 -1.23
CA PHE A 505 -3.65 -6.89 -1.45
C PHE A 505 -4.43 -6.89 -0.14
N LEU A 506 -3.93 -7.60 0.89
CA LEU A 506 -4.59 -7.69 2.19
C LEU A 506 -4.76 -6.32 2.86
N ARG A 507 -3.74 -5.44 2.79
CA ARG A 507 -3.84 -4.09 3.38
C ARG A 507 -4.84 -3.18 2.65
N GLN A 508 -5.11 -3.46 1.37
CA GLN A 508 -6.00 -2.67 0.52
C GLN A 508 -7.45 -3.18 0.57
N ALA A 509 -7.65 -4.44 0.93
CA ALA A 509 -8.96 -5.08 1.00
C ALA A 509 -9.94 -4.33 1.91
N ALA A 510 -11.23 -4.45 1.62
CA ALA A 510 -12.27 -3.95 2.51
C ALA A 510 -12.25 -4.71 3.86
N LEU A 511 -12.02 -6.01 3.78
CA LEU A 511 -12.00 -6.94 4.89
C LEU A 511 -11.03 -8.09 4.57
N VAL A 512 -10.33 -8.58 5.59
CA VAL A 512 -9.51 -9.78 5.49
C VAL A 512 -10.12 -10.85 6.38
N LEU A 513 -10.28 -12.04 5.83
CA LEU A 513 -10.62 -13.24 6.57
C LEU A 513 -9.41 -14.14 6.57
N ASP A 514 -9.11 -14.77 7.70
CA ASP A 514 -8.00 -15.70 7.79
C ASP A 514 -8.47 -17.02 8.37
N ILE A 515 -8.14 -18.12 7.71
CA ILE A 515 -8.48 -19.45 8.21
C ILE A 515 -7.68 -19.83 9.44
N ASN A 516 -6.56 -19.16 9.72
CA ASN A 516 -5.77 -19.40 10.92
C ASN A 516 -6.00 -18.28 11.93
N TRP A 517 -6.44 -18.66 13.14
CA TRP A 517 -6.71 -17.70 14.21
C TRP A 517 -5.50 -16.84 14.53
N GLN A 518 -4.31 -17.44 14.68
CA GLN A 518 -3.10 -16.70 15.01
C GLN A 518 -2.71 -15.69 13.92
N THR A 519 -2.91 -16.03 12.65
CA THR A 519 -2.68 -15.09 11.55
C THR A 519 -3.75 -13.99 11.50
N ALA A 520 -5.00 -14.29 11.84
CA ALA A 520 -6.02 -13.26 12.03
C ALA A 520 -5.62 -12.28 13.14
N VAL A 521 -5.14 -12.79 14.30
CA VAL A 521 -4.60 -11.98 15.39
C VAL A 521 -3.43 -11.12 14.90
N PHE A 522 -2.48 -11.73 14.18
CA PHE A 522 -1.30 -11.05 13.67
C PHE A 522 -1.65 -9.90 12.70
N THR A 523 -2.49 -10.17 11.72
CA THR A 523 -2.90 -9.16 10.73
C THR A 523 -3.77 -8.06 11.35
N ARG A 524 -4.62 -8.39 12.33
CA ARG A 524 -5.34 -7.41 13.13
C ARG A 524 -4.39 -6.51 13.92
N ALA A 525 -3.32 -7.07 14.47
CA ALA A 525 -2.28 -6.33 15.19
C ALA A 525 -1.47 -5.40 14.28
N LEU A 526 -1.41 -5.69 12.97
CA LEU A 526 -0.91 -4.77 11.94
C LEU A 526 -1.92 -3.66 11.57
N GLY A 527 -3.11 -3.64 12.17
CA GLY A 527 -4.14 -2.65 11.89
C GLY A 527 -5.01 -2.94 10.66
N LEU A 528 -4.97 -4.16 10.12
CA LEU A 528 -5.90 -4.60 9.08
C LEU A 528 -7.28 -4.90 9.68
N SER A 529 -8.32 -4.82 8.86
CA SER A 529 -9.68 -5.23 9.23
C SER A 529 -9.79 -6.75 9.08
N SER A 530 -9.10 -7.47 9.97
CA SER A 530 -8.93 -8.93 9.89
C SER A 530 -9.79 -9.68 10.90
N TYR A 531 -10.39 -10.79 10.46
CA TYR A 531 -11.20 -11.69 11.28
C TYR A 531 -10.83 -13.15 11.02
N PHE A 532 -10.98 -13.99 12.04
CA PHE A 532 -10.79 -15.43 11.91
C PHE A 532 -12.01 -16.09 11.24
N LEU A 533 -11.77 -16.93 10.24
CA LEU A 533 -12.75 -17.69 9.47
C LEU A 533 -12.54 -19.19 9.67
N PRO A 534 -13.20 -19.81 10.66
CA PRO A 534 -13.16 -21.26 10.80
C PRO A 534 -13.84 -21.93 9.60
N LEU A 535 -13.21 -22.96 9.03
CA LEU A 535 -13.81 -23.76 7.96
C LEU A 535 -14.62 -24.90 8.60
N GLY A 536 -15.89 -24.60 8.88
CA GLY A 536 -16.77 -25.43 9.70
C GLY A 536 -17.35 -26.69 9.04
N TYR A 537 -18.29 -27.33 9.74
CA TYR A 537 -19.05 -28.51 9.33
C TYR A 537 -20.37 -28.12 8.65
N LEU A 538 -20.69 -28.73 7.51
CA LEU A 538 -21.96 -28.55 6.80
C LEU A 538 -22.69 -29.90 6.67
N PRO A 539 -23.86 -30.07 7.30
CA PRO A 539 -24.64 -31.31 7.20
C PRO A 539 -24.96 -31.66 5.74
N GLY A 540 -24.70 -32.91 5.35
CA GLY A 540 -25.07 -33.40 4.02
C GLY A 540 -24.25 -32.85 2.85
N TYR A 541 -23.13 -32.15 3.09
CA TYR A 541 -22.26 -31.68 2.03
C TYR A 541 -21.70 -32.85 1.21
N ALA A 542 -22.21 -33.00 -0.01
CA ALA A 542 -22.02 -34.20 -0.83
C ALA A 542 -20.54 -34.59 -1.05
N PRO A 543 -19.60 -33.67 -1.32
CA PRO A 543 -18.19 -34.04 -1.48
C PRO A 543 -17.58 -34.72 -0.25
N PHE A 544 -18.08 -34.41 0.96
CA PHE A 544 -17.56 -34.94 2.22
C PHE A 544 -18.48 -36.03 2.83
N ALA A 545 -19.55 -36.39 2.13
CA ALA A 545 -20.44 -37.48 2.52
C ALA A 545 -19.74 -38.85 2.39
N TRP A 546 -20.43 -39.91 2.81
CA TRP A 546 -19.93 -41.28 2.72
C TRP A 546 -19.57 -41.66 1.28
N GLN A 547 -18.30 -41.99 1.06
CA GLN A 547 -17.77 -42.39 -0.24
C GLN A 547 -17.91 -43.91 -0.38
N LYS A 548 -19.07 -44.33 -0.90
CA LYS A 548 -19.41 -45.75 -1.06
C LYS A 548 -18.54 -46.42 -2.13
N GLU A 549 -18.44 -45.79 -3.29
CA GLU A 549 -17.70 -46.34 -4.44
C GLU A 549 -16.25 -45.90 -4.43
N LYS A 550 -15.36 -46.80 -4.87
CA LYS A 550 -13.93 -46.53 -4.98
C LYS A 550 -13.67 -45.77 -6.29
N PRO A 551 -13.08 -44.56 -6.25
CA PRO A 551 -12.70 -43.85 -7.47
C PRO A 551 -11.69 -44.66 -8.32
N ASP A 552 -11.87 -44.63 -9.65
CA ASP A 552 -10.97 -45.28 -10.59
C ASP A 552 -9.76 -44.38 -10.89
N LEU A 553 -8.82 -44.33 -9.94
CA LEU A 553 -7.61 -43.53 -10.02
C LEU A 553 -6.36 -44.39 -9.94
N LEU A 554 -5.33 -44.03 -10.72
CA LEU A 554 -4.01 -44.68 -10.70
C LEU A 554 -3.43 -44.70 -9.28
N ALA A 555 -3.51 -43.58 -8.57
CA ALA A 555 -3.02 -43.42 -7.20
C ALA A 555 -3.68 -44.38 -6.20
N LEU A 556 -4.87 -44.91 -6.50
CA LEU A 556 -5.60 -45.83 -5.63
C LEU A 556 -5.42 -47.31 -6.01
N ARG A 557 -4.63 -47.66 -7.04
CA ARG A 557 -4.49 -49.07 -7.48
C ARG A 557 -3.98 -50.02 -6.38
N SER A 558 -3.19 -49.50 -5.44
CA SER A 558 -2.66 -50.27 -4.31
C SER A 558 -3.72 -50.57 -3.23
N VAL A 559 -4.92 -49.98 -3.31
CA VAL A 559 -6.03 -50.24 -2.38
C VAL A 559 -7.05 -51.16 -3.06
N PRO A 560 -7.15 -52.44 -2.69
CA PRO A 560 -8.10 -53.38 -3.30
C PRO A 560 -9.56 -52.95 -3.11
N ARG A 561 -10.44 -53.34 -4.04
CA ARG A 561 -11.89 -53.02 -3.95
C ARG A 561 -12.51 -53.67 -2.71
N GLU A 562 -12.12 -54.89 -2.38
CA GLU A 562 -12.57 -55.63 -1.21
C GLU A 562 -12.23 -54.88 0.08
N ARG A 563 -11.03 -54.27 0.12
CA ARG A 563 -10.61 -53.44 1.25
C ARG A 563 -11.46 -52.17 1.33
N TRP A 564 -11.76 -51.54 0.21
CA TRP A 564 -12.62 -50.36 0.17
C TRP A 564 -14.05 -50.67 0.65
N HIS A 565 -14.59 -51.83 0.30
CA HIS A 565 -15.95 -52.22 0.70
C HIS A 565 -16.01 -53.01 2.03
N SER A 566 -14.91 -53.04 2.81
CA SER A 566 -14.85 -53.75 4.10
C SER A 566 -15.56 -53.05 5.26
N VAL A 567 -15.96 -51.79 5.07
CA VAL A 567 -16.71 -50.99 6.03
C VAL A 567 -17.94 -50.41 5.33
N GLU A 568 -19.04 -50.28 6.06
CA GLU A 568 -20.35 -49.95 5.50
C GLU A 568 -20.73 -48.47 5.66
N SER A 569 -20.13 -47.76 6.62
CA SER A 569 -20.40 -46.34 6.87
C SER A 569 -19.22 -45.64 7.57
N VAL A 570 -19.31 -44.30 7.67
CA VAL A 570 -18.34 -43.49 8.44
C VAL A 570 -18.35 -43.84 9.94
N ASP A 571 -19.48 -44.36 10.43
CA ASP A 571 -19.72 -44.75 11.82
C ASP A 571 -19.20 -46.15 12.17
N SER A 572 -18.63 -46.88 11.21
CA SER A 572 -18.01 -48.18 11.50
C SER A 572 -17.00 -48.05 12.66
N PRO A 573 -16.93 -49.06 13.56
CA PRO A 573 -16.00 -49.06 14.68
C PRO A 573 -14.57 -48.79 14.21
N TRP A 574 -13.79 -48.05 15.00
CA TRP A 574 -12.43 -47.66 14.63
C TRP A 574 -11.56 -48.88 14.32
N GLY A 575 -11.71 -49.94 15.10
CA GLY A 575 -10.95 -51.19 14.93
C GLY A 575 -11.16 -51.87 13.57
N ASP A 576 -12.35 -51.72 12.99
CA ASP A 576 -12.76 -52.38 11.74
C ASP A 576 -12.21 -51.68 10.50
N ARG A 577 -11.76 -50.42 10.65
CA ARG A 577 -11.21 -49.65 9.55
C ARG A 577 -9.96 -50.32 8.96
N PRO A 578 -9.89 -50.52 7.64
CA PRO A 578 -8.88 -51.39 7.04
C PRO A 578 -7.49 -50.77 6.86
N ILE A 579 -7.37 -49.44 6.93
CA ILE A 579 -6.09 -48.72 6.80
C ILE A 579 -5.66 -48.29 8.19
N ASP A 580 -4.49 -48.72 8.64
CA ASP A 580 -4.02 -48.38 9.99
C ASP A 580 -3.48 -46.95 10.02
N LEU A 581 -2.67 -46.55 9.02
CA LEU A 581 -2.05 -45.23 8.92
C LEU A 581 -2.30 -44.61 7.55
N LEU A 582 -2.75 -43.36 7.53
CA LEU A 582 -2.93 -42.55 6.32
C LEU A 582 -2.03 -41.31 6.38
N PHE A 583 -1.36 -41.02 5.27
CA PHE A 583 -0.69 -39.73 5.04
C PHE A 583 -0.91 -39.30 3.61
N ILE A 584 -1.24 -38.03 3.41
CA ILE A 584 -1.44 -37.44 2.08
C ILE A 584 -0.70 -36.11 2.06
N GLY A 585 0.33 -35.98 1.24
CA GLY A 585 1.11 -34.74 1.16
C GLY A 585 2.42 -34.89 0.40
N TYR A 586 2.98 -33.76 -0.02
CA TYR A 586 4.28 -33.73 -0.69
C TYR A 586 5.44 -33.90 0.29
N LEU A 587 6.60 -34.35 -0.21
CA LEU A 587 7.83 -34.45 0.57
C LEU A 587 8.53 -33.10 0.70
N SER A 588 8.62 -32.60 1.93
CA SER A 588 9.66 -31.65 2.33
C SER A 588 10.87 -32.42 2.90
N GLN A 589 12.01 -31.76 3.07
CA GLN A 589 13.18 -32.39 3.72
C GLN A 589 12.81 -32.97 5.09
N ARG A 590 12.09 -32.20 5.92
CA ARG A 590 11.62 -32.65 7.24
C ARG A 590 10.76 -33.92 7.16
N ARG A 591 9.79 -33.96 6.23
CA ARG A 591 8.94 -35.13 6.02
C ARG A 591 9.76 -36.33 5.53
N GLN A 592 10.73 -36.12 4.63
CA GLN A 592 11.64 -37.18 4.19
C GLN A 592 12.41 -37.77 5.37
N ASP A 593 12.99 -36.91 6.21
CA ASP A 593 13.76 -37.34 7.38
C ASP A 593 12.89 -38.14 8.35
N PHE A 594 11.66 -37.66 8.62
CA PHE A 594 10.69 -38.39 9.44
C PHE A 594 10.39 -39.76 8.86
N PHE A 595 9.93 -39.87 7.61
CA PHE A 595 9.54 -41.14 7.02
C PHE A 595 10.71 -42.11 6.82
N ALA A 596 11.90 -41.61 6.47
CA ALA A 596 13.10 -42.42 6.29
C ALA A 596 13.58 -43.02 7.63
N THR A 597 13.63 -42.20 8.68
CA THR A 597 14.00 -42.63 10.04
C THR A 597 13.04 -43.70 10.55
N ASN A 598 11.75 -43.53 10.25
CA ASN A 598 10.65 -44.34 10.74
C ASN A 598 10.26 -45.52 9.83
N ALA A 599 10.94 -45.73 8.69
CA ALA A 599 10.50 -46.66 7.65
C ALA A 599 10.34 -48.11 8.14
N ARG A 600 11.27 -48.60 8.98
CA ARG A 600 11.21 -49.96 9.55
C ARG A 600 10.04 -50.14 10.51
N TRP A 601 9.70 -49.10 11.26
CA TRP A 601 8.55 -49.11 12.16
C TRP A 601 7.23 -49.02 11.37
N LEU A 602 7.15 -48.10 10.41
CA LEU A 602 6.00 -47.90 9.53
C LEU A 602 5.61 -49.16 8.74
N HIS A 603 6.59 -49.98 8.36
CA HIS A 603 6.36 -51.26 7.66
C HIS A 603 5.50 -52.26 8.45
N ARG A 604 5.38 -52.11 9.77
CA ARG A 604 4.56 -52.99 10.62
C ARG A 604 3.05 -52.78 10.43
N TYR A 605 2.66 -51.65 9.85
CA TYR A 605 1.27 -51.22 9.74
C TYR A 605 0.75 -51.27 8.31
N ARG A 606 -0.57 -51.44 8.14
CA ARG A 606 -1.22 -51.31 6.84
C ARG A 606 -1.37 -49.82 6.50
N ALA A 607 -0.28 -49.23 6.04
CA ALA A 607 -0.21 -47.81 5.72
C ALA A 607 -0.59 -47.52 4.26
N PHE A 608 -1.23 -46.38 4.02
CA PHE A 608 -1.39 -45.78 2.70
C PHE A 608 -0.81 -44.37 2.70
N PHE A 609 0.32 -44.19 2.02
CA PHE A 609 0.99 -42.89 1.90
C PHE A 609 0.90 -42.39 0.47
N HIS A 610 0.21 -41.28 0.29
CA HIS A 610 0.12 -40.59 -0.98
C HIS A 610 1.07 -39.40 -1.01
N ILE A 611 2.11 -39.53 -1.83
CA ILE A 611 3.20 -38.57 -1.93
C ILE A 611 3.43 -38.23 -3.40
N PRO A 612 2.72 -37.23 -3.96
CA PRO A 612 2.89 -36.83 -5.34
C PRO A 612 4.23 -36.09 -5.55
N PRO A 613 4.85 -36.18 -6.74
CA PRO A 613 6.03 -35.38 -7.08
C PRO A 613 5.69 -33.88 -7.12
N LEU A 614 6.69 -33.04 -6.87
CA LEU A 614 6.55 -31.59 -6.69
C LEU A 614 6.77 -30.85 -8.02
N ASP A 615 6.00 -31.20 -9.05
CA ASP A 615 6.14 -30.63 -10.40
C ASP A 615 4.97 -29.70 -10.77
N GLY A 616 4.77 -28.64 -9.96
CA GLY A 616 3.73 -27.62 -10.19
C GLY A 616 2.43 -27.81 -9.40
N PRO A 617 1.38 -27.02 -9.69
CA PRO A 617 0.11 -27.07 -8.96
C PRO A 617 -0.56 -28.44 -9.14
N LEU A 618 -1.11 -28.97 -8.04
CA LEU A 618 -1.86 -30.23 -8.07
C LEU A 618 -3.20 -30.00 -8.78
N ILE A 619 -3.36 -30.57 -9.97
CA ILE A 619 -4.63 -30.57 -10.69
C ILE A 619 -5.37 -31.86 -10.36
N ALA A 620 -6.57 -31.74 -9.78
CA ALA A 620 -7.37 -32.88 -9.33
C ALA A 620 -7.54 -33.95 -10.43
N GLY A 621 -7.30 -35.21 -10.07
CA GLY A 621 -7.49 -36.38 -10.95
C GLY A 621 -6.52 -36.50 -12.13
N LYS A 622 -5.55 -35.59 -12.31
CA LYS A 622 -4.52 -35.70 -13.36
C LYS A 622 -3.25 -36.37 -12.82
N GLY A 623 -2.69 -37.30 -13.59
CA GLY A 623 -1.46 -38.01 -13.22
C GLY A 623 -1.62 -38.83 -11.94
N ASN A 624 -0.86 -38.47 -10.90
CA ASN A 624 -0.95 -39.10 -9.59
C ASN A 624 -1.84 -38.34 -8.59
N ALA A 625 -2.46 -37.22 -8.95
CA ALA A 625 -3.28 -36.45 -8.01
C ALA A 625 -4.55 -37.19 -7.57
N LEU A 626 -4.86 -37.14 -6.28
CA LEU A 626 -6.14 -37.61 -5.75
C LEU A 626 -7.25 -36.58 -6.02
N THR A 627 -8.50 -37.05 -6.14
CA THR A 627 -9.70 -36.19 -6.09
C THR A 627 -10.19 -36.06 -4.65
N THR A 628 -11.09 -35.11 -4.39
CA THR A 628 -11.73 -34.94 -3.06
C THR A 628 -12.37 -36.25 -2.59
N GLU A 629 -13.14 -36.93 -3.45
CA GLU A 629 -13.80 -38.20 -3.12
C GLU A 629 -12.80 -39.29 -2.74
N ALA A 630 -11.64 -39.33 -3.40
CA ALA A 630 -10.58 -40.27 -3.09
C ALA A 630 -9.96 -40.01 -1.72
N VAL A 631 -9.65 -38.75 -1.41
CA VAL A 631 -9.07 -38.34 -0.13
C VAL A 631 -10.04 -38.59 1.03
N ILE A 632 -11.29 -38.17 0.86
CA ILE A 632 -12.36 -38.37 1.84
C ILE A 632 -12.62 -39.87 2.04
N GLY A 633 -12.74 -40.63 0.96
CA GLY A 633 -13.01 -42.07 1.05
C GLY A 633 -11.87 -42.88 1.67
N LEU A 634 -10.61 -42.52 1.42
CA LEU A 634 -9.45 -43.06 2.13
C LEU A 634 -9.50 -42.73 3.62
N SER A 635 -9.81 -41.48 3.95
CA SER A 635 -9.90 -41.02 5.33
C SER A 635 -10.96 -41.78 6.11
N GLN A 636 -12.17 -41.91 5.56
CA GLN A 636 -13.28 -42.68 6.15
C GLN A 636 -12.94 -44.17 6.42
N ARG A 637 -11.89 -44.70 5.79
CA ARG A 637 -11.39 -46.09 5.92
C ARG A 637 -10.10 -46.20 6.73
N SER A 638 -9.63 -45.09 7.28
CA SER A 638 -8.38 -45.01 8.01
C SER A 638 -8.64 -44.90 9.51
N LYS A 639 -7.83 -45.62 10.29
CA LYS A 639 -7.81 -45.51 11.74
C LYS A 639 -7.18 -44.20 12.16
N ILE A 640 -5.97 -43.94 11.66
CA ILE A 640 -5.16 -42.79 12.02
C ILE A 640 -4.79 -42.00 10.75
N LEU A 641 -5.02 -40.69 10.77
CA LEU A 641 -4.48 -39.73 9.82
C LEU A 641 -3.28 -39.03 10.46
N LEU A 642 -2.11 -39.15 9.81
CA LEU A 642 -0.88 -38.51 10.24
C LEU A 642 -0.79 -37.09 9.67
N ASN A 643 -0.65 -36.11 10.56
CA ASN A 643 -0.32 -34.74 10.21
C ASN A 643 1.13 -34.40 10.58
N ILE A 644 2.04 -34.56 9.62
CA ILE A 644 3.46 -34.20 9.75
C ILE A 644 3.68 -32.87 9.04
N HIS A 645 4.18 -31.87 9.76
CA HIS A 645 4.41 -30.52 9.27
C HIS A 645 5.48 -30.52 8.17
N GLN A 646 5.33 -29.57 7.24
CA GLN A 646 6.28 -29.40 6.14
C GLN A 646 7.62 -28.79 6.58
N SER A 647 7.61 -28.03 7.68
CA SER A 647 8.75 -27.31 8.25
C SER A 647 8.61 -27.21 9.77
N ASP A 648 9.52 -26.52 10.43
CA ASP A 648 9.48 -26.27 11.88
C ASP A 648 8.44 -25.21 12.28
N LEU A 649 7.68 -24.67 11.31
CA LEU A 649 6.58 -23.75 11.59
C LEU A 649 5.38 -24.55 12.12
N SER A 650 4.99 -24.27 13.37
CA SER A 650 3.70 -24.72 13.90
C SER A 650 2.56 -24.07 13.12
N TYR A 651 1.61 -24.88 12.66
CA TYR A 651 0.44 -24.40 11.92
C TYR A 651 -0.71 -25.37 12.07
N PHE A 652 -1.92 -24.85 12.23
CA PHE A 652 -3.13 -25.66 12.27
C PHE A 652 -3.62 -25.95 10.84
N GLU A 653 -3.38 -27.15 10.33
CA GLU A 653 -3.73 -27.56 8.96
C GLU A 653 -5.22 -27.95 8.85
N TRP A 654 -6.11 -26.99 8.56
CA TRP A 654 -7.56 -27.23 8.41
C TRP A 654 -7.92 -28.39 7.50
N HIS A 655 -7.33 -28.49 6.30
CA HIS A 655 -7.63 -29.58 5.37
C HIS A 655 -7.34 -30.96 5.98
N ARG A 656 -6.20 -31.14 6.65
CA ARG A 656 -5.85 -32.45 7.22
C ARG A 656 -6.57 -32.72 8.52
N ILE A 657 -6.48 -31.79 9.46
CA ILE A 657 -7.01 -31.99 10.81
C ILE A 657 -8.54 -32.06 10.73
N VAL A 658 -9.18 -31.10 10.06
CA VAL A 658 -10.64 -30.98 10.07
C VAL A 658 -11.28 -31.75 8.91
N PHE A 659 -10.96 -31.42 7.65
CA PHE A 659 -11.69 -32.00 6.52
C PHE A 659 -11.43 -33.50 6.34
N HIS A 660 -10.17 -33.93 6.38
CA HIS A 660 -9.79 -35.33 6.23
C HIS A 660 -9.88 -36.10 7.55
N GLY A 661 -9.69 -35.42 8.68
CA GLY A 661 -9.64 -36.04 10.00
C GLY A 661 -10.98 -36.05 10.71
N LEU A 662 -11.23 -34.99 11.47
CA LEU A 662 -12.36 -34.88 12.39
C LEU A 662 -13.72 -35.06 11.69
N TRP A 663 -13.89 -34.46 10.49
CA TRP A 663 -15.13 -34.61 9.73
C TRP A 663 -15.39 -36.07 9.33
N GLN A 664 -14.34 -36.83 9.03
CA GLN A 664 -14.46 -38.23 8.57
C GLN A 664 -14.43 -39.26 9.71
N LYS A 665 -14.55 -38.81 10.97
CA LYS A 665 -14.41 -39.65 12.18
C LYS A 665 -13.10 -40.46 12.21
N THR A 666 -12.04 -39.86 11.68
CA THR A 666 -10.69 -40.44 11.63
C THR A 666 -9.87 -39.85 12.76
N LEU A 667 -9.16 -40.67 13.51
CA LEU A 667 -8.29 -40.16 14.58
C LEU A 667 -7.13 -39.39 13.94
N VAL A 668 -7.00 -38.11 14.28
CA VAL A 668 -5.86 -37.30 13.82
C VAL A 668 -4.77 -37.36 14.87
N ILE A 669 -3.54 -37.58 14.41
CA ILE A 669 -2.34 -37.39 15.22
C ILE A 669 -1.47 -36.36 14.51
N THR A 670 -1.16 -35.27 15.19
CA THR A 670 -0.43 -34.13 14.66
C THR A 670 0.76 -33.75 15.52
N GLU A 671 1.78 -33.18 14.89
CA GLU A 671 2.79 -32.39 15.59
C GLU A 671 2.17 -31.16 16.27
N PRO A 672 2.84 -30.59 17.30
CA PRO A 672 2.33 -29.41 18.01
C PRO A 672 1.98 -28.23 17.12
N CYS A 673 0.73 -27.80 17.20
CA CYS A 673 0.19 -26.71 16.39
C CYS A 673 -0.19 -25.51 17.26
N TYR A 674 -0.44 -24.36 16.62
CA TYR A 674 -1.01 -23.24 17.37
C TYR A 674 -2.43 -23.58 17.82
N PRO A 675 -2.81 -23.22 19.06
CA PRO A 675 -4.11 -23.56 19.59
C PRO A 675 -5.22 -22.91 18.77
N LEU A 676 -6.29 -23.67 18.54
CA LEU A 676 -7.51 -23.18 17.94
C LEU A 676 -8.55 -22.98 19.06
N PRO A 677 -9.21 -21.81 19.18
CA PRO A 677 -10.22 -21.59 20.21
C PRO A 677 -11.30 -22.69 20.18
N GLY A 678 -11.54 -23.31 21.35
CA GLY A 678 -12.53 -24.39 21.54
C GLY A 678 -12.07 -25.80 21.18
N LEU A 679 -11.10 -25.97 20.27
CA LEU A 679 -10.63 -27.31 19.88
C LEU A 679 -9.43 -27.76 20.72
N ILE A 680 -9.71 -28.63 21.70
CA ILE A 680 -8.75 -29.06 22.72
C ILE A 680 -7.85 -30.22 22.24
N PRO A 681 -6.50 -30.05 22.22
CA PRO A 681 -5.56 -31.14 21.96
C PRO A 681 -5.68 -32.26 23.00
N ASN A 682 -5.48 -33.50 22.56
CA ASN A 682 -5.62 -34.76 23.30
C ASN A 682 -7.04 -35.09 23.80
N GLU A 683 -8.03 -34.24 23.51
CA GLU A 683 -9.46 -34.53 23.69
C GLU A 683 -10.18 -34.72 22.35
N HIS A 684 -9.87 -33.86 21.38
CA HIS A 684 -10.52 -33.88 20.04
C HIS A 684 -9.62 -34.47 18.95
N TYR A 685 -8.30 -34.34 19.08
CA TYR A 685 -7.26 -34.91 18.23
C TYR A 685 -6.02 -35.14 19.09
N ILE A 686 -5.06 -35.95 18.67
CA ILE A 686 -3.83 -36.17 19.46
C ILE A 686 -2.75 -35.22 18.97
N GLU A 687 -2.17 -34.46 19.90
CA GLU A 687 -1.03 -33.60 19.65
C GLU A 687 0.20 -34.15 20.36
N ILE A 688 1.24 -34.47 19.60
CA ILE A 688 2.45 -35.09 20.13
C ILE A 688 3.68 -34.74 19.27
N PRO A 689 4.85 -34.45 19.88
CA PRO A 689 6.09 -34.28 19.13
C PRO A 689 6.41 -35.50 18.25
N ALA A 690 6.95 -35.27 17.05
CA ALA A 690 7.21 -36.30 16.05
C ALA A 690 8.07 -37.45 16.59
N GLU A 691 9.03 -37.16 17.46
CA GLU A 691 9.94 -38.15 18.07
C GLU A 691 9.25 -39.09 19.07
N LYS A 692 8.05 -38.76 19.55
CA LYS A 692 7.25 -39.61 20.45
C LYS A 692 6.07 -40.28 19.75
N MET A 693 5.84 -39.95 18.48
CA MET A 693 4.69 -40.42 17.71
C MET A 693 4.71 -41.94 17.52
N GLU A 694 5.90 -42.54 17.37
CA GLU A 694 6.10 -44.00 17.27
C GLU A 694 5.43 -44.74 18.43
N ALA A 695 5.85 -44.40 19.66
CA ALA A 695 5.39 -45.06 20.87
C ALA A 695 3.89 -44.87 21.10
N LYS A 696 3.37 -43.67 20.82
CA LYS A 696 1.94 -43.38 20.99
C LYS A 696 1.08 -44.15 19.98
N ILE A 697 1.51 -44.24 18.72
CA ILE A 697 0.78 -45.02 17.71
C ILE A 697 0.79 -46.52 18.04
N ASP A 698 1.92 -47.04 18.53
CA ASP A 698 2.02 -48.43 18.99
C ASP A 698 1.03 -48.71 20.14
N GLU A 699 0.93 -47.80 21.11
CA GLU A 699 -0.04 -47.87 22.20
C GLU A 699 -1.47 -47.90 21.67
N LEU A 700 -1.83 -46.95 20.80
CA LEU A 700 -3.18 -46.77 20.27
C LEU A 700 -3.66 -47.96 19.43
N LEU A 701 -2.81 -48.51 18.56
CA LEU A 701 -3.19 -49.60 17.66
C LEU A 701 -3.17 -50.97 18.35
N ASN A 702 -2.22 -51.21 19.27
CA ASN A 702 -1.95 -52.56 19.75
C ASN A 702 -2.52 -52.87 21.14
N THR A 703 -2.87 -51.87 21.95
CA THR A 703 -3.41 -52.09 23.32
C THR A 703 -4.93 -51.89 23.39
N PRO A 704 -5.68 -52.63 24.25
CA PRO A 704 -7.11 -52.38 24.44
C PRO A 704 -7.43 -50.95 24.88
N ALA A 705 -6.66 -50.40 25.84
CA ALA A 705 -6.85 -49.04 26.34
C ALA A 705 -6.62 -47.99 25.25
N GLY A 706 -5.57 -48.15 24.43
CA GLY A 706 -5.30 -47.27 23.30
C GLY A 706 -6.38 -47.29 22.22
N ARG A 707 -7.03 -48.44 22.01
CA ARG A 707 -8.18 -48.56 21.09
C ARG A 707 -9.42 -47.83 21.62
N GLU A 708 -9.71 -47.96 22.91
CA GLU A 708 -10.79 -47.22 23.58
C GLU A 708 -10.53 -45.70 23.56
N GLU A 709 -9.29 -45.29 23.81
CA GLU A 709 -8.84 -43.90 23.71
C GLU A 709 -9.04 -43.36 22.29
N SER A 710 -8.66 -44.14 21.27
CA SER A 710 -8.81 -43.78 19.86
C SER A 710 -10.27 -43.57 19.46
N GLU A 711 -11.15 -44.50 19.88
CA GLU A 711 -12.58 -44.43 19.64
C GLU A 711 -13.21 -43.22 20.35
N ARG A 712 -12.79 -42.94 21.59
CA ARG A 712 -13.26 -41.78 22.35
C ARG A 712 -12.86 -40.47 21.69
N ILE A 713 -11.57 -40.28 21.38
CA ILE A 713 -11.03 -39.02 20.85
C ILE A 713 -11.59 -38.72 19.45
N ARG A 714 -11.63 -39.70 18.54
CA ARG A 714 -12.15 -39.45 17.18
C ARG A 714 -13.61 -39.00 17.18
N ASN A 715 -14.42 -39.57 18.07
CA ASN A 715 -15.85 -39.24 18.18
C ASN A 715 -16.05 -37.89 18.88
N ALA A 716 -15.24 -37.59 19.90
CA ALA A 716 -15.22 -36.28 20.54
C ALA A 716 -14.81 -35.18 19.54
N GLY A 717 -13.76 -35.40 18.76
CA GLY A 717 -13.33 -34.43 17.74
C GLY A 717 -14.33 -34.20 16.63
N HIS A 718 -14.99 -35.26 16.14
CA HIS A 718 -16.08 -35.12 15.19
C HIS A 718 -17.26 -34.33 15.76
N ARG A 719 -17.63 -34.57 17.02
CA ARG A 719 -18.69 -33.81 17.70
C ARG A 719 -18.29 -32.35 17.87
N ALA A 720 -17.05 -32.10 18.29
CA ALA A 720 -16.53 -30.75 18.50
C ALA A 720 -16.62 -29.89 17.23
N ILE A 721 -16.31 -30.42 16.05
CA ILE A 721 -16.44 -29.63 14.81
C ILE A 721 -17.90 -29.28 14.45
N ILE A 722 -18.86 -30.15 14.79
CA ILE A 722 -20.29 -29.92 14.55
C ILE A 722 -20.80 -28.83 15.50
N GLU A 723 -20.40 -28.90 16.78
CA GLU A 723 -20.89 -28.01 17.83
C GLU A 723 -20.21 -26.64 17.80
N LEU A 724 -18.89 -26.61 17.60
CA LEU A 724 -18.10 -25.37 17.65
C LEU A 724 -18.12 -24.60 16.32
N PHE A 725 -18.18 -25.32 15.19
CA PHE A 725 -18.03 -24.71 13.88
C PHE A 725 -19.16 -25.11 12.91
N PRO A 726 -20.45 -24.91 13.24
CA PRO A 726 -21.52 -25.12 12.27
C PRO A 726 -21.41 -24.08 11.13
N LEU A 727 -21.23 -24.56 9.90
CA LEU A 727 -20.91 -23.68 8.75
C LEU A 727 -22.05 -22.72 8.41
N GLU A 728 -23.31 -23.11 8.65
CA GLU A 728 -24.47 -22.23 8.47
C GLU A 728 -24.39 -21.00 9.39
N ALA A 729 -24.02 -21.19 10.67
CA ALA A 729 -23.86 -20.07 11.61
C ALA A 729 -22.68 -19.16 11.20
N ILE A 730 -21.57 -19.76 10.78
CA ILE A 730 -20.39 -19.05 10.27
C ILE A 730 -20.77 -18.22 9.03
N ALA A 731 -21.57 -18.80 8.11
CA ALA A 731 -22.05 -18.12 6.92
C ALA A 731 -22.99 -16.95 7.24
N SER A 732 -23.89 -17.09 8.22
CA SER A 732 -24.75 -15.98 8.66
C SER A 732 -23.93 -14.82 9.22
N GLN A 733 -22.89 -15.13 10.00
CA GLN A 733 -22.00 -14.11 10.53
C GLN A 733 -21.16 -13.44 9.45
N LEU A 734 -20.66 -14.20 8.48
CA LEU A 734 -19.99 -13.69 7.30
C LEU A 734 -20.88 -12.71 6.52
N LEU A 735 -22.18 -13.00 6.41
CA LEU A 735 -23.17 -12.12 5.77
C LEU A 735 -23.33 -10.78 6.52
N SER A 736 -23.25 -10.78 7.85
CA SER A 736 -23.25 -9.53 8.63
C SER A 736 -22.01 -8.68 8.34
N LEU A 737 -20.85 -9.31 8.16
CA LEU A 737 -19.61 -8.60 7.80
C LEU A 737 -19.67 -8.03 6.38
N THR A 738 -20.26 -8.74 5.42
CA THR A 738 -20.40 -8.26 4.04
C THR A 738 -21.28 -7.02 3.99
N ALA A 739 -22.37 -6.96 4.76
CA ALA A 739 -23.23 -5.79 4.85
C ALA A 739 -22.49 -4.52 5.31
N ARG A 740 -21.62 -4.64 6.32
CA ARG A 740 -20.80 -3.52 6.83
C ARG A 740 -19.87 -2.95 5.74
N VAL A 741 -19.34 -3.81 4.88
CA VAL A 741 -18.51 -3.39 3.74
C VAL A 741 -19.34 -2.59 2.73
N THR A 742 -20.52 -3.09 2.38
CA THR A 742 -21.44 -2.44 1.42
C THR A 742 -21.92 -1.09 1.91
N ASP A 743 -22.33 -0.97 3.17
CA ASP A 743 -22.80 0.29 3.76
C ASP A 743 -21.69 1.35 3.76
N THR A 744 -20.46 0.94 4.12
CA THR A 744 -19.29 1.83 4.10
C THR A 744 -18.95 2.29 2.68
N ALA A 745 -19.14 1.44 1.67
CA ALA A 745 -18.92 1.79 0.27
C ALA A 745 -19.99 2.77 -0.24
N GLN A 746 -21.27 2.51 0.04
CA GLN A 746 -22.37 3.39 -0.35
C GLN A 746 -22.32 4.76 0.33
N GLU A 747 -21.90 4.82 1.60
CA GLU A 747 -21.72 6.09 2.30
C GLU A 747 -20.56 6.92 1.72
N LYS A 748 -19.52 6.26 1.20
CA LYS A 748 -18.41 6.91 0.47
C LYS A 748 -18.78 7.36 -0.93
N GLU A 749 -19.73 6.73 -1.61
CA GLU A 749 -20.23 7.18 -2.92
C GLU A 749 -21.27 8.30 -2.80
N ARG A 750 -21.98 8.38 -1.67
CA ARG A 750 -22.96 9.45 -1.39
C ARG A 750 -22.33 10.76 -0.89
N LYS A 751 -21.12 10.70 -0.34
CA LYS A 751 -20.33 11.86 0.12
C LYS A 751 -19.34 12.27 -0.95
#